data_AF-A0A950FT29-F1
#
_entry.id   AF-A0A950FT29-F1
#
_cell.length_a   1.000
_cell.length_b   1.000
_cell.length_c   1.000
_cell.angle_alpha   90.00
_cell.angle_beta   90.00
_cell.angle_gamma   90.00
#
_symmetry.space_group_name_H-M   'P 1'
#
loop_
_entity.id
_entity.type
_entity.pdbx_description
1 polymer ?
#
loop_
_entity_poly.entity_id
_entity_poly.type
_entity_poly.pdbx_seq_one_letter_code
_entity_poly.pdbx_strand_id
1 'polypeptide(L)'
;MPRYIRALQCALIGVLLTGVFPANLSAQESTGSILVQVVDVATQRPLRGLAKLTGPLSTTRSTDANGDLEFAEVPTGVYRVQAGAPAYKSSEVVTVNVQAGERSVVRFELAKRESALKTIGRVSTTRSRARPYSDVSRNGALAHVSENLYDALGKLPGVSLDTLGDFGQGQALYGLEGHDPAQTAITLDGIPLNSPGSAFDASVLGGDLMSSASVSFGPAQGFSAGSVDFRTALPTRYPLLDVVARAGASGSSALTALARGSSGSLGYVVGGGETFSDLEITGQTFADWSGQTISHRGGSGSRTALAKLQYLAGSADTVSATFLRTDRAFTPFCPYATTVTRCSFGTAAAGGSSTSILLTRWLGQRENFTYDLAVFRTASSSATDLSARTIAGVPFPAASQTALEYGGGAARLSFAAGARSRFDLSFVNTSTQERLGQSALGSSLSLSGTTRNDVVDVVAVRELSNTTRATLRVTQRHGIDSRSTSFGARADARLDANSTLSASADVGAGAGALSVTGLTSTPDFLNYLCAGRVAYGRLGTVVSENDSTSTQRLAYTRTTPASAYSLVAFDQIAHNVPMRYPVNGADLGFLDSSSFLTDANRIAHLPTVCPGSPPLTSQDIYLFGPMTGIDTRYSGLRAIGSVTKGPIRVDPFVSLIRARLASTEPFVTSPRSILRPGMQLFGVPYVQAGALVDYKNGPLEVAANYRYYSENNSLDARAFGTLDVGAVFTSKRGAVTVRATNVTNALASSFATVGALSATTIDGRSIPLVARPFPGRRISVEYSTVLGVADRGAPTARAFTGGTETPRPVVGLPSGPVSAPFALRNDNPACDFETAKKAEAFVAPLRAYYEFRLRNGTKGVPPPPALADTMVAYHDVPNGYELEYTLRTIPLLSTVIKCLHYRSVDEKDLTAAGLIGSATNYNGISFLFSSTYGFILPTTKEKPSPPQYYAIGRAIPKDPFALTTAPSCSARYHDRAAALLANIRDELTRRGLEHPFSTDAFDVKVGTKDSLPWVYLEFKSQFDLAAILNCGHISQGNRDELGNVNLGGAALPYLAFSPAYGFFFLRL
;
A
#
# COMPACT_ATOMS: atom_id res chain seq x y z
N MET A 1 -27.66 -17.17 -72.82
CA MET A 1 -28.79 -16.45 -73.46
C MET A 1 -29.75 -16.02 -72.36
N PRO A 2 -30.46 -14.87 -72.43
CA PRO A 2 -30.21 -13.58 -73.09
C PRO A 2 -30.31 -12.38 -72.08
N ARG A 3 -29.59 -11.25 -72.18
CA ARG A 3 -29.61 -10.05 -73.07
C ARG A 3 -30.50 -8.86 -72.61
N TYR A 4 -29.97 -7.66 -72.88
CA TYR A 4 -30.53 -6.30 -73.01
C TYR A 4 -30.51 -5.39 -71.76
N ILE A 5 -29.72 -4.31 -71.62
CA ILE A 5 -29.17 -3.23 -72.49
C ILE A 5 -30.17 -2.10 -72.84
N ARG A 6 -29.98 -0.89 -72.25
CA ARG A 6 -29.77 0.46 -72.86
C ARG A 6 -30.43 1.65 -72.10
N ALA A 7 -29.81 2.83 -72.29
CA ALA A 7 -30.30 4.22 -72.10
C ALA A 7 -30.19 4.81 -70.67
N LEU A 8 -29.30 5.74 -70.28
CA LEU A 8 -28.87 7.05 -70.87
C LEU A 8 -30.11 7.94 -71.17
N GLN A 9 -30.31 9.18 -70.70
CA GLN A 9 -29.47 10.20 -70.06
C GLN A 9 -30.37 11.46 -69.81
N CYS A 10 -30.17 12.23 -68.73
CA CYS A 10 -30.33 13.72 -68.60
C CYS A 10 -31.73 14.37 -68.83
N ALA A 11 -32.13 15.54 -68.31
CA ALA A 11 -31.46 16.69 -67.70
C ALA A 11 -32.50 17.55 -66.90
N LEU A 12 -32.08 18.29 -65.87
CA LEU A 12 -32.13 19.76 -65.93
C LEU A 12 -31.15 20.39 -64.93
N ILE A 13 -30.18 21.09 -65.52
CA ILE A 13 -29.25 22.06 -64.96
C ILE A 13 -29.80 23.43 -65.33
N GLY A 14 -29.56 24.44 -64.50
CA GLY A 14 -29.67 25.84 -64.87
C GLY A 14 -28.71 26.72 -64.09
N VAL A 15 -27.56 27.03 -64.69
CA VAL A 15 -27.13 28.40 -65.08
C VAL A 15 -25.59 28.53 -65.16
N LEU A 16 -25.14 28.58 -66.43
CA LEU A 16 -24.12 29.41 -67.08
C LEU A 16 -22.65 29.55 -66.59
N LEU A 17 -21.79 29.25 -67.58
CA LEU A 17 -20.63 30.01 -68.09
C LEU A 17 -19.20 29.68 -67.61
N THR A 18 -18.59 28.72 -68.33
CA THR A 18 -17.40 28.87 -69.22
C THR A 18 -16.18 29.72 -68.81
N GLY A 19 -14.99 29.12 -68.94
CA GLY A 19 -13.78 29.84 -69.36
C GLY A 19 -12.42 29.13 -69.19
N VAL A 20 -11.96 28.43 -70.25
CA VAL A 20 -10.55 28.11 -70.64
C VAL A 20 -9.78 26.98 -69.90
N PHE A 21 -9.49 25.89 -70.63
CA PHE A 21 -8.48 24.88 -70.30
C PHE A 21 -7.12 25.23 -70.93
N PRO A 22 -5.99 25.03 -70.22
CA PRO A 22 -4.78 24.43 -70.77
C PRO A 22 -4.69 22.95 -70.39
N ALA A 23 -4.13 22.15 -71.28
CA ALA A 23 -3.93 20.71 -71.11
C ALA A 23 -2.91 20.41 -70.00
N ASN A 24 -3.29 19.59 -69.01
CA ASN A 24 -2.32 18.92 -68.14
C ASN A 24 -1.86 17.64 -68.84
N LEU A 25 -0.62 17.64 -69.31
CA LEU A 25 0.11 16.43 -69.65
C LEU A 25 0.13 15.51 -68.41
N SER A 26 -0.44 14.32 -68.53
CA SER A 26 -0.16 13.22 -67.61
C SER A 26 1.28 12.78 -67.84
N ALA A 27 2.18 13.16 -66.93
CA ALA A 27 3.50 12.53 -66.86
C ALA A 27 3.29 11.07 -66.45
N GLN A 28 3.58 10.13 -67.36
CA GLN A 28 3.71 8.71 -66.99
C GLN A 28 4.88 8.61 -66.02
N GLU A 29 4.63 8.38 -64.74
CA GLU A 29 5.69 8.04 -63.79
C GLU A 29 6.31 6.73 -64.25
N SER A 30 7.57 6.82 -64.66
CA SER A 30 8.32 5.66 -65.08
C SER A 30 8.61 4.76 -63.86
N THR A 31 8.17 3.51 -63.92
CA THR A 31 8.35 2.48 -62.88
C THR A 31 9.29 1.37 -63.35
N GLY A 32 10.02 0.73 -62.43
CA GLY A 32 10.80 -0.49 -62.64
C GLY A 32 10.37 -1.63 -61.71
N SER A 33 11.16 -2.69 -61.58
CA SER A 33 10.93 -3.75 -60.57
C SER A 33 12.20 -4.20 -59.85
N ILE A 34 12.06 -4.72 -58.63
CA ILE A 34 13.16 -5.27 -57.83
C ILE A 34 12.84 -6.73 -57.47
N LEU A 35 13.67 -7.67 -57.92
CA LEU A 35 13.62 -9.08 -57.51
C LEU A 35 14.62 -9.32 -56.38
N VAL A 36 14.13 -9.78 -55.23
CA VAL A 36 14.93 -10.14 -54.05
C VAL A 36 15.00 -11.65 -53.92
N GLN A 37 16.20 -12.20 -53.84
CA GLN A 37 16.45 -13.63 -53.60
C GLN A 37 17.16 -13.80 -52.26
N VAL A 38 16.69 -14.71 -51.40
CA VAL A 38 17.26 -14.94 -50.06
C VAL A 38 17.66 -16.40 -49.92
N VAL A 39 18.95 -16.65 -49.66
CA VAL A 39 19.52 -18.00 -49.55
C VAL A 39 20.36 -18.17 -48.28
N ASP A 40 20.49 -19.40 -47.80
CA ASP A 40 21.42 -19.76 -46.73
C ASP A 40 22.84 -19.76 -47.29
N VAL A 41 23.75 -18.98 -46.69
CA VAL A 41 25.13 -18.82 -47.19
C VAL A 41 25.91 -20.14 -47.22
N ALA A 42 25.65 -21.05 -46.27
CA ALA A 42 26.39 -22.30 -46.11
C ALA A 42 25.82 -23.43 -46.98
N THR A 43 24.49 -23.51 -47.11
CA THR A 43 23.83 -24.60 -47.84
C THR A 43 23.34 -24.21 -49.22
N GLN A 44 23.35 -22.91 -49.54
CA GLN A 44 22.83 -22.31 -50.77
C GLN A 44 21.35 -22.65 -51.04
N ARG A 45 20.62 -23.12 -50.02
CA ARG A 45 19.20 -23.40 -50.09
C ARG A 45 18.37 -22.12 -49.95
N PRO A 46 17.24 -22.00 -50.66
CA PRO A 46 16.37 -20.85 -50.55
C PRO A 46 15.75 -20.72 -49.16
N LEU A 47 15.57 -19.48 -48.71
CA LEU A 47 15.05 -19.16 -47.39
C LEU A 47 13.74 -18.38 -47.49
N ARG A 48 12.72 -18.86 -46.76
CA ARG A 48 11.54 -18.06 -46.43
C ARG A 48 11.93 -17.01 -45.39
N GLY A 49 11.91 -15.75 -45.82
CA GLY A 49 12.31 -14.60 -45.04
C GLY A 49 11.41 -13.39 -45.32
N LEU A 50 11.85 -12.23 -44.84
CA LEU A 50 11.24 -10.93 -45.05
C LEU A 50 12.26 -10.05 -45.75
N ALA A 51 11.84 -9.34 -46.80
CA ALA A 51 12.63 -8.26 -47.37
C ALA A 51 11.90 -6.93 -47.18
N LYS A 52 12.65 -5.94 -46.71
CA LYS A 52 12.23 -4.57 -46.49
C LYS A 52 12.86 -3.68 -47.57
N LEU A 53 12.01 -2.94 -48.26
CA LEU A 53 12.37 -1.91 -49.21
C LEU A 53 12.16 -0.54 -48.53
N THR A 54 13.12 0.37 -48.62
CA THR A 54 13.04 1.72 -48.03
C THR A 54 13.61 2.75 -49.02
N GLY A 55 12.76 3.64 -49.51
CA GLY A 55 13.08 4.67 -50.49
C GLY A 55 11.84 5.54 -50.75
N PRO A 56 11.60 6.02 -52.00
CA PRO A 56 10.36 6.70 -52.37
C PRO A 56 9.10 5.89 -52.04
N LEU A 57 9.19 4.56 -52.17
CA LEU A 57 8.23 3.58 -51.64
C LEU A 57 8.88 2.79 -50.49
N SER A 58 8.18 2.67 -49.36
CA SER A 58 8.62 1.86 -48.23
C SER A 58 7.62 0.73 -47.98
N THR A 59 8.06 -0.51 -48.16
CA THR A 59 7.20 -1.70 -48.03
C THR A 59 8.01 -2.89 -47.51
N THR A 60 7.34 -3.88 -46.94
CA THR A 60 7.95 -5.13 -46.46
C THR A 60 7.08 -6.28 -46.91
N ARG A 61 7.68 -7.29 -47.56
CA ARG A 61 6.98 -8.50 -48.01
C ARG A 61 7.82 -9.73 -47.66
N SER A 62 7.18 -10.90 -47.65
CA SER A 62 7.85 -12.18 -47.40
C SER A 62 8.29 -12.83 -48.71
N THR A 63 9.41 -13.53 -48.69
CA THR A 63 9.84 -14.38 -49.81
C THR A 63 9.01 -15.64 -49.87
N ASP A 64 8.85 -16.17 -51.08
CA ASP A 64 8.08 -17.38 -51.35
C ASP A 64 8.83 -18.67 -50.96
N ALA A 65 8.31 -19.83 -51.37
CA ALA A 65 8.95 -21.13 -51.11
C ALA A 65 10.34 -21.29 -51.74
N ASN A 66 10.61 -20.55 -52.82
CA ASN A 66 11.87 -20.56 -53.55
C ASN A 66 12.81 -19.45 -53.05
N GLY A 67 12.46 -18.74 -51.98
CA GLY A 67 13.27 -17.66 -51.42
C GLY A 67 13.25 -16.40 -52.27
N ASP A 68 12.33 -16.29 -53.23
CA ASP A 68 12.21 -15.17 -54.14
C ASP A 68 11.08 -14.22 -53.72
N LEU A 69 11.21 -12.94 -54.06
CA LEU A 69 10.20 -11.91 -53.86
C LEU A 69 10.37 -10.81 -54.91
N GLU A 70 9.29 -10.47 -55.61
CA GLU A 70 9.30 -9.33 -56.54
C GLU A 70 8.50 -8.13 -56.02
N PHE A 71 9.14 -6.96 -56.05
CA PHE A 71 8.48 -5.66 -55.97
C PHE A 71 8.27 -5.15 -57.39
N ALA A 72 7.06 -5.33 -57.93
CA ALA A 72 6.65 -4.78 -59.22
C ALA A 72 6.22 -3.31 -59.10
N GLU A 73 6.29 -2.57 -60.21
CA GLU A 73 5.82 -1.17 -60.34
C GLU A 73 6.45 -0.22 -59.31
N VAL A 74 7.74 -0.38 -59.06
CA VAL A 74 8.51 0.45 -58.13
C VAL A 74 8.86 1.77 -58.81
N PRO A 75 8.46 2.95 -58.28
CA PRO A 75 8.82 4.23 -58.85
C PRO A 75 10.33 4.39 -59.00
N THR A 76 10.78 5.03 -60.07
CA THR A 76 12.22 5.30 -60.28
C THR A 76 12.84 6.04 -59.10
N GLY A 77 14.04 5.63 -58.70
CA GLY A 77 14.74 6.21 -57.56
C GLY A 77 15.66 5.24 -56.84
N VAL A 78 16.32 5.74 -55.80
CA VAL A 78 17.30 4.99 -55.00
C VAL A 78 16.60 4.34 -53.81
N TYR A 79 16.71 3.02 -53.72
CA TYR A 79 16.13 2.20 -52.66
C TYR A 79 17.20 1.51 -51.83
N ARG A 80 16.91 1.37 -50.54
CA ARG A 80 17.66 0.54 -49.60
C ARG A 80 16.87 -0.74 -49.36
N VAL A 81 17.47 -1.88 -49.71
CA VAL A 81 16.88 -3.21 -49.57
C VAL A 81 17.59 -3.95 -48.46
N GLN A 82 16.84 -4.60 -47.58
CA GLN A 82 17.37 -5.46 -46.53
C GLN A 82 16.54 -6.73 -46.42
N ALA A 83 17.17 -7.89 -46.22
CA ALA A 83 16.50 -9.16 -46.02
C ALA A 83 16.84 -9.80 -44.66
N GLY A 84 15.93 -10.62 -44.13
CA GLY A 84 16.15 -11.41 -42.92
C GLY A 84 15.26 -12.64 -42.87
N ALA A 85 15.72 -13.69 -42.20
CA ALA A 85 14.97 -14.93 -42.00
C ALA A 85 15.05 -15.41 -40.54
N PRO A 86 14.03 -16.12 -40.01
CA PRO A 86 14.08 -16.68 -38.66
C PRO A 86 15.32 -17.58 -38.48
N ALA A 87 16.03 -17.43 -37.36
CA ALA A 87 17.30 -18.10 -37.05
C ALA A 87 18.54 -17.68 -37.89
N TYR A 88 18.44 -16.63 -38.72
CA TYR A 88 19.57 -16.07 -39.47
C TYR A 88 19.96 -14.66 -38.98
N LYS A 89 21.19 -14.22 -39.29
CA LYS A 89 21.60 -12.80 -39.15
C LYS A 89 20.95 -12.00 -40.29
N SER A 90 20.37 -10.83 -39.99
CA SER A 90 19.84 -9.94 -41.02
C SER A 90 20.95 -9.50 -41.96
N SER A 91 20.63 -9.33 -43.25
CA SER A 91 21.59 -8.88 -44.24
C SER A 91 22.04 -7.44 -43.97
N GLU A 92 23.17 -7.08 -44.56
CA GLU A 92 23.52 -5.68 -44.78
C GLU A 92 22.50 -5.01 -45.72
N VAL A 93 22.41 -3.70 -45.63
CA VAL A 93 21.51 -2.89 -46.46
C VAL A 93 22.17 -2.68 -47.81
N VAL A 94 21.56 -3.19 -48.88
CA VAL A 94 22.03 -3.00 -50.25
C VAL A 94 21.27 -1.83 -50.87
N THR A 95 21.99 -0.92 -51.53
CA THR A 95 21.37 0.21 -52.23
C THR A 95 21.18 -0.15 -53.71
N VAL A 96 19.97 0.02 -54.23
CA VAL A 96 19.59 -0.27 -55.62
C VAL A 96 19.05 1.01 -56.25
N ASN A 97 19.53 1.36 -57.44
CA ASN A 97 18.97 2.44 -58.22
C ASN A 97 17.99 1.85 -59.25
N VAL A 98 16.71 2.15 -59.12
CA VAL A 98 15.67 1.64 -60.04
C VAL A 98 15.46 2.64 -61.16
N GLN A 99 15.71 2.21 -62.39
CA GLN A 99 15.40 2.97 -63.61
C GLN A 99 14.08 2.50 -64.26
N ALA A 100 13.55 3.34 -65.13
CA ALA A 100 12.33 3.10 -65.89
C ALA A 100 12.41 1.79 -66.68
N GLY A 101 11.48 0.86 -66.46
CA GLY A 101 11.44 -0.42 -67.17
C GLY A 101 12.57 -1.41 -66.84
N GLU A 102 13.45 -1.08 -65.89
CA GLU A 102 14.55 -1.93 -65.48
C GLU A 102 14.12 -2.89 -64.34
N ARG A 103 14.57 -4.14 -64.42
CA ARG A 103 14.41 -5.15 -63.36
C ARG A 103 15.73 -5.36 -62.65
N SER A 104 15.86 -4.82 -61.43
CA SER A 104 17.04 -4.99 -60.59
C SER A 104 16.96 -6.26 -59.75
N VAL A 105 17.99 -7.10 -59.77
CA VAL A 105 18.03 -8.33 -58.96
C VAL A 105 19.00 -8.16 -57.79
N VAL A 106 18.53 -8.45 -56.58
CA VAL A 106 19.34 -8.40 -55.35
C VAL A 106 19.30 -9.75 -54.66
N ARG A 107 20.47 -10.37 -54.52
CA ARG A 107 20.63 -11.63 -53.80
C ARG A 107 21.23 -11.39 -52.42
N PHE A 108 20.58 -11.92 -51.39
CA PHE A 108 21.02 -11.88 -50.01
C PHE A 108 21.40 -13.28 -49.53
N GLU A 109 22.65 -13.44 -49.12
CA GLU A 109 23.13 -14.66 -48.49
C GLU A 109 23.16 -14.46 -46.98
N LEU A 110 22.33 -15.23 -46.26
CA LEU A 110 22.19 -15.10 -44.82
C LEU A 110 22.98 -16.20 -44.11
N ALA A 111 23.81 -15.82 -43.15
CA ALA A 111 24.46 -16.74 -42.24
C ALA A 111 23.52 -17.16 -41.10
N LYS A 112 23.48 -18.47 -40.78
CA LYS A 112 22.80 -18.95 -39.58
C LYS A 112 23.35 -18.23 -38.36
N ARG A 113 22.44 -17.80 -37.48
CA ARG A 113 22.83 -17.17 -36.23
C ARG A 113 23.45 -18.25 -35.35
N GLU A 114 24.78 -18.21 -35.17
CA GLU A 114 25.46 -19.10 -34.24
C GLU A 114 24.80 -18.99 -32.86
N SER A 115 24.50 -20.14 -32.25
CA SER A 115 23.92 -20.28 -30.92
C SER A 115 24.92 -19.88 -29.83
N ALA A 116 25.58 -18.72 -29.95
CA ALA A 116 26.02 -18.01 -28.78
C ALA A 116 24.74 -17.51 -28.10
N LEU A 117 24.43 -18.08 -26.92
CA LEU A 117 23.47 -17.51 -25.97
C LEU A 117 23.67 -15.99 -25.97
N LYS A 118 22.78 -15.26 -26.66
CA LYS A 118 22.81 -13.82 -26.66
C LYS A 118 22.57 -13.45 -25.22
N THR A 119 23.63 -13.07 -24.51
CA THR A 119 23.52 -12.43 -23.21
C THR A 119 22.85 -11.09 -23.51
N ILE A 120 21.52 -11.11 -23.53
CA ILE A 120 20.62 -9.96 -23.75
C ILE A 120 20.69 -8.94 -22.60
N GLY A 121 21.55 -9.23 -21.61
CA GLY A 121 22.06 -8.35 -20.58
C GLY A 121 22.94 -9.16 -19.64
N ARG A 122 24.20 -8.75 -19.43
CA ARG A 122 24.99 -9.23 -18.30
C ARG A 122 24.55 -8.39 -17.11
N VAL A 123 23.74 -8.97 -16.21
CA VAL A 123 23.62 -8.41 -14.86
C VAL A 123 24.93 -8.75 -14.16
N SER A 124 25.94 -7.92 -14.39
CA SER A 124 26.99 -7.77 -13.39
C SER A 124 26.26 -7.16 -12.20
N THR A 125 26.03 -7.96 -11.16
CA THR A 125 25.87 -7.38 -9.83
C THR A 125 27.21 -6.73 -9.53
N THR A 126 27.40 -5.46 -9.93
CA THR A 126 28.33 -4.60 -9.21
C THR A 126 27.92 -4.77 -7.77
N ARG A 127 28.79 -5.38 -6.94
CA ARG A 127 28.59 -5.61 -5.50
C ARG A 127 27.70 -4.50 -5.01
N SER A 128 26.46 -4.84 -4.65
CA SER A 128 25.42 -3.87 -4.31
C SER A 128 26.08 -2.79 -3.46
N ARG A 129 26.27 -1.60 -4.07
CA ARG A 129 26.96 -0.47 -3.45
C ARG A 129 26.32 -0.29 -2.09
N ALA A 130 27.12 -0.44 -1.03
CA ALA A 130 26.74 -0.40 0.38
C ALA A 130 25.22 -0.50 0.62
N ARG A 131 24.73 -1.73 0.81
CA ARG A 131 23.32 -1.94 1.20
C ARG A 131 23.01 -0.97 2.35
N PRO A 132 21.93 -0.16 2.25
CA PRO A 132 21.55 0.70 3.35
C PRO A 132 21.39 -0.17 4.59
N TYR A 133 21.84 0.32 5.75
CA TYR A 133 21.86 -0.38 7.04
C TYR A 133 20.46 -0.55 7.64
N SER A 134 19.51 -0.84 6.77
CA SER A 134 18.08 -0.86 6.98
C SER A 134 17.45 -2.09 6.32
N ASP A 135 18.25 -3.04 5.82
CA ASP A 135 17.80 -4.33 5.29
C ASP A 135 18.60 -5.44 5.97
N VAL A 136 17.89 -6.43 6.50
CA VAL A 136 18.41 -7.61 7.14
C VAL A 136 17.99 -8.82 6.33
N SER A 137 18.97 -9.54 5.79
CA SER A 137 18.74 -10.82 5.12
C SER A 137 19.14 -11.98 6.02
N ARG A 138 18.48 -13.14 5.86
CA ARG A 138 18.78 -14.36 6.63
C ARG A 138 20.26 -14.79 6.63
N ASN A 139 20.99 -14.54 5.53
CA ASN A 139 22.40 -14.91 5.38
C ASN A 139 23.37 -13.74 5.64
N GLY A 140 22.90 -12.68 6.30
CA GLY A 140 23.74 -11.53 6.63
C GLY A 140 24.46 -11.72 7.97
N ALA A 141 25.60 -11.06 8.15
CA ALA A 141 26.38 -11.13 9.39
C ALA A 141 25.54 -10.77 10.63
N LEU A 142 24.63 -9.80 10.53
CA LEU A 142 23.73 -9.44 11.62
C LEU A 142 22.73 -10.57 11.97
N ALA A 143 22.28 -11.34 10.98
CA ALA A 143 21.42 -12.50 11.23
C ALA A 143 22.21 -13.66 11.88
N HIS A 144 23.49 -13.83 11.56
CA HIS A 144 24.34 -14.86 12.16
C HIS A 144 24.63 -14.65 13.66
N VAL A 145 24.53 -13.41 14.15
CA VAL A 145 24.64 -13.07 15.57
C VAL A 145 23.28 -12.92 16.26
N SER A 146 22.19 -13.25 15.59
CA SER A 146 20.82 -13.06 16.10
C SER A 146 20.05 -14.37 16.16
N GLU A 147 19.09 -14.47 17.08
CA GLU A 147 18.30 -15.71 17.22
C GLU A 147 17.36 -15.94 16.04
N ASN A 148 16.79 -14.85 15.53
CA ASN A 148 15.87 -14.84 14.40
C ASN A 148 15.89 -13.46 13.72
N LEU A 149 15.07 -13.30 12.69
CA LEU A 149 14.97 -12.04 11.94
C LEU A 149 14.47 -10.87 12.79
N TYR A 150 13.66 -11.14 13.82
CA TYR A 150 13.10 -10.09 14.69
C TYR A 150 14.17 -9.47 15.58
N ASP A 151 14.96 -10.32 16.22
CA ASP A 151 16.13 -9.93 17.02
C ASP A 151 17.13 -9.16 16.15
N ALA A 152 17.37 -9.62 14.92
CA ALA A 152 18.27 -8.95 13.98
C ALA A 152 17.79 -7.53 13.58
N LEU A 153 16.48 -7.34 13.37
CA LEU A 153 15.91 -6.00 13.14
C LEU A 153 16.02 -5.11 14.37
N GLY A 154 15.75 -5.65 15.56
CA GLY A 154 15.94 -4.96 16.83
C GLY A 154 17.39 -4.57 17.10
N LYS A 155 18.36 -5.11 16.33
CA LYS A 155 19.78 -4.75 16.33
C LYS A 155 20.18 -3.60 15.44
N LEU A 156 19.27 -3.11 14.60
CA LEU A 156 19.53 -1.94 13.78
C LEU A 156 19.53 -0.64 14.62
N PRO A 157 20.36 0.35 14.24
CA PRO A 157 20.41 1.65 14.91
C PRO A 157 19.10 2.43 14.74
N GLY A 158 18.58 2.97 15.84
CA GLY A 158 17.32 3.70 15.84
C GLY A 158 16.09 2.81 15.75
N VAL A 159 16.23 1.48 15.86
CA VAL A 159 15.11 0.55 16.02
C VAL A 159 15.06 0.13 17.49
N SER A 160 13.90 0.32 18.12
CA SER A 160 13.59 -0.27 19.42
C SER A 160 12.66 -1.45 19.22
N LEU A 161 13.02 -2.59 19.80
CA LEU A 161 12.17 -3.77 19.85
C LEU A 161 11.67 -3.91 21.29
N ASP A 162 10.36 -3.77 21.49
CA ASP A 162 9.73 -4.14 22.75
C ASP A 162 9.31 -5.62 22.65
N THR A 163 9.99 -6.48 23.41
CA THR A 163 9.77 -7.93 23.41
C THR A 163 8.81 -8.42 24.49
N LEU A 164 8.37 -7.53 25.39
CA LEU A 164 7.67 -7.92 26.62
C LEU A 164 6.24 -7.40 26.59
N GLY A 165 5.32 -8.26 26.15
CA GLY A 165 3.91 -8.08 26.50
C GLY A 165 3.68 -8.35 28.00
N ASP A 166 2.61 -7.79 28.57
CA ASP A 166 2.29 -7.82 30.02
C ASP A 166 2.28 -9.23 30.67
N PHE A 167 2.22 -10.30 29.86
CA PHE A 167 2.12 -11.70 30.28
C PHE A 167 3.29 -12.58 29.81
N GLY A 168 4.45 -12.00 29.48
CA GLY A 168 5.61 -12.77 29.00
C GLY A 168 5.44 -13.36 27.60
N GLN A 169 4.55 -12.76 26.80
CA GLN A 169 4.09 -13.24 25.49
C GLN A 169 5.13 -13.23 24.35
N GLY A 170 6.31 -12.66 24.58
CA GLY A 170 7.34 -12.54 23.54
C GLY A 170 6.85 -11.81 22.27
N GLN A 171 6.01 -10.78 22.42
CA GLN A 171 5.52 -9.98 21.28
C GLN A 171 6.69 -9.23 20.65
N ALA A 172 6.68 -9.00 19.33
CA ALA A 172 7.72 -8.23 18.65
C ALA A 172 7.13 -6.90 18.16
N LEU A 173 7.16 -5.87 19.00
CA LEU A 173 6.67 -4.52 18.67
C LEU A 173 7.85 -3.62 18.30
N TYR A 174 7.79 -2.97 17.13
CA TYR A 174 8.87 -2.12 16.64
C TYR A 174 8.53 -0.64 16.78
N GLY A 175 9.39 0.10 17.48
CA GLY A 175 9.44 1.56 17.43
C GLY A 175 10.65 2.02 16.61
N LEU A 176 10.51 3.16 15.92
CA LEU A 176 11.55 3.72 15.07
C LEU A 176 11.91 5.13 15.55
N GLU A 177 13.20 5.45 15.69
CA GLU A 177 13.70 6.78 16.09
C GLU A 177 13.08 7.33 17.40
N GLY A 178 12.68 6.43 18.31
CA GLY A 178 12.05 6.75 19.59
C GLY A 178 10.53 6.91 19.56
N HIS A 179 9.89 6.71 18.40
CA HIS A 179 8.43 6.69 18.29
C HIS A 179 7.83 5.46 18.96
N ASP A 180 6.58 5.61 19.41
CA ASP A 180 5.77 4.50 19.91
C ASP A 180 5.56 3.44 18.81
N PRO A 181 5.58 2.13 19.11
CA PRO A 181 5.29 1.10 18.13
C PRO A 181 3.94 1.24 17.41
N ALA A 182 2.94 1.88 18.03
CA ALA A 182 1.66 2.19 17.40
C ALA A 182 1.76 3.18 16.22
N GLN A 183 2.88 3.89 16.12
CA GLN A 183 3.19 4.84 15.06
C GLN A 183 4.02 4.24 13.92
N THR A 184 4.37 2.95 14.00
CA THR A 184 5.18 2.24 12.99
C THR A 184 4.30 1.34 12.12
N ALA A 185 4.42 1.48 10.79
CA ALA A 185 3.75 0.58 9.86
C ALA A 185 4.47 -0.76 9.82
N ILE A 186 3.77 -1.88 9.98
CA ILE A 186 4.30 -3.22 9.71
C ILE A 186 3.72 -3.70 8.39
N THR A 187 4.57 -4.07 7.43
CA THR A 187 4.14 -4.55 6.12
C THR A 187 4.65 -5.96 5.82
N LEU A 188 3.88 -6.71 5.03
CA LEU A 188 4.30 -7.98 4.43
C LEU A 188 4.30 -7.84 2.90
N ASP A 189 5.44 -8.06 2.28
CA ASP A 189 5.68 -7.82 0.85
C ASP A 189 5.24 -6.40 0.43
N GLY A 190 5.40 -5.40 1.30
CA GLY A 190 5.04 -3.99 1.07
C GLY A 190 3.56 -3.63 1.28
N ILE A 191 2.73 -4.55 1.79
CA ILE A 191 1.32 -4.34 2.14
C ILE A 191 1.17 -4.20 3.65
N PRO A 192 0.52 -3.13 4.17
CA PRO A 192 0.38 -2.90 5.61
C PRO A 192 -0.47 -3.97 6.26
N LEU A 193 -0.09 -4.38 7.47
CA LEU A 193 -0.73 -5.40 8.30
C LEU A 193 -1.44 -4.83 9.53
N ASN A 194 -1.22 -3.54 9.82
CA ASN A 194 -1.82 -2.84 10.94
C ASN A 194 -2.47 -1.54 10.49
N SER A 195 -3.40 -1.06 11.30
CA SER A 195 -4.03 0.25 11.10
C SER A 195 -3.20 1.34 11.79
N PRO A 196 -3.22 2.57 11.27
CA PRO A 196 -2.69 3.76 11.96
C PRO A 196 -3.11 3.83 13.43
N GLY A 197 -2.15 4.00 14.34
CA GLY A 197 -2.41 4.09 15.77
C GLY A 197 -2.54 2.75 16.50
N SER A 198 -2.35 1.62 15.80
CA SER A 198 -2.29 0.28 16.41
C SER A 198 -0.89 -0.33 16.25
N ALA A 199 -0.34 -0.84 17.35
CA ALA A 199 0.91 -1.60 17.31
C ALA A 199 0.62 -3.04 16.85
N PHE A 200 1.50 -3.60 16.02
CA PHE A 200 1.36 -4.97 15.50
C PHE A 200 2.44 -5.88 16.02
N ASP A 201 2.02 -7.02 16.55
CA ASP A 201 2.93 -8.08 16.98
C ASP A 201 3.51 -8.82 15.77
N ALA A 202 4.72 -8.43 15.35
CA ALA A 202 5.37 -9.03 14.19
C ALA A 202 5.72 -10.52 14.38
N SER A 203 5.71 -11.03 15.62
CA SER A 203 6.03 -12.44 15.89
C SER A 203 5.00 -13.41 15.28
N VAL A 204 3.79 -12.92 14.96
CA VAL A 204 2.76 -13.72 14.25
C VAL A 204 3.12 -14.00 12.78
N LEU A 205 4.14 -13.35 12.23
CA LEU A 205 4.58 -13.56 10.85
C LEU A 205 5.45 -14.81 10.68
N GLY A 206 5.94 -15.42 11.76
CA GLY A 206 6.88 -16.53 11.68
C GLY A 206 8.17 -16.16 10.94
N GLY A 207 9.02 -15.35 11.58
CA GLY A 207 10.24 -14.77 10.99
C GLY A 207 11.19 -15.80 10.37
N ASP A 208 11.13 -17.05 10.84
CA ASP A 208 11.92 -18.17 10.32
C ASP A 208 11.45 -18.69 8.95
N LEU A 209 10.32 -18.21 8.40
CA LEU A 209 9.90 -18.43 7.01
C LEU A 209 10.11 -17.20 6.11
N MET A 210 10.54 -16.07 6.70
CA MET A 210 10.80 -14.83 5.95
C MET A 210 12.21 -14.83 5.35
N SER A 211 12.34 -14.26 4.16
CA SER A 211 13.61 -14.21 3.43
C SER A 211 14.50 -13.04 3.89
N SER A 212 13.85 -11.93 4.21
CA SER A 212 14.48 -10.67 4.62
C SER A 212 13.45 -9.78 5.30
N ALA A 213 13.94 -8.76 5.98
CA ALA A 213 13.12 -7.66 6.43
C ALA A 213 13.89 -6.34 6.31
N SER A 214 13.17 -5.24 6.22
CA SER A 214 13.77 -3.91 6.06
C SER A 214 13.04 -2.84 6.87
N VAL A 215 13.71 -1.74 7.14
CA VAL A 215 13.22 -0.60 7.91
C VAL A 215 13.31 0.65 7.04
N SER A 216 12.30 1.50 7.12
CA SER A 216 12.30 2.85 6.57
C SER A 216 11.90 3.80 7.68
N PHE A 217 12.75 4.79 7.96
CA PHE A 217 12.52 5.82 8.99
C PHE A 217 11.79 7.05 8.46
N GLY A 218 11.50 7.11 7.16
CA GLY A 218 10.67 8.16 6.59
C GLY A 218 9.19 7.86 6.84
N PRO A 219 8.34 8.87 7.09
CA PRO A 219 6.91 8.68 7.32
C PRO A 219 6.26 7.78 6.27
N ALA A 220 5.45 6.82 6.72
CA ALA A 220 4.64 5.96 5.88
C ALA A 220 3.17 6.44 5.89
N GLN A 221 2.33 5.91 5.01
CA GLN A 221 0.92 6.35 4.90
C GLN A 221 0.18 6.10 6.21
N GLY A 222 -0.22 7.16 6.92
CA GLY A 222 -0.87 7.06 8.23
C GLY A 222 0.05 6.61 9.37
N PHE A 223 1.37 6.59 9.18
CA PHE A 223 2.34 6.17 10.19
C PHE A 223 3.50 7.15 10.28
N SER A 224 3.60 7.84 11.40
CA SER A 224 4.58 8.89 11.63
C SER A 224 6.02 8.38 11.82
N ALA A 225 6.22 7.19 12.36
CA ALA A 225 7.55 6.65 12.66
C ALA A 225 8.27 6.05 11.44
N GLY A 226 7.51 5.72 10.39
CA GLY A 226 7.96 5.00 9.21
C GLY A 226 7.43 3.56 9.15
N SER A 227 8.19 2.64 8.56
CA SER A 227 7.72 1.29 8.27
C SER A 227 8.77 0.18 8.43
N VAL A 228 8.34 -1.00 8.86
CA VAL A 228 9.11 -2.24 8.83
C VAL A 228 8.44 -3.21 7.85
N ASP A 229 9.18 -3.66 6.83
CA ASP A 229 8.71 -4.54 5.76
C ASP A 229 9.33 -5.93 5.87
N PHE A 230 8.50 -6.95 6.09
CA PHE A 230 8.89 -8.37 6.03
C PHE A 230 8.64 -8.90 4.62
N ARG A 231 9.58 -9.70 4.10
CA ARG A 231 9.49 -10.25 2.74
C ARG A 231 9.47 -11.76 2.74
N THR A 232 8.43 -12.34 2.15
CA THR A 232 8.36 -13.77 1.91
C THR A 232 9.39 -14.22 0.87
N ALA A 233 9.76 -15.50 0.88
CA ALA A 233 10.64 -16.03 -0.15
C ALA A 233 9.99 -15.95 -1.54
N LEU A 234 10.82 -15.81 -2.57
CA LEU A 234 10.38 -15.84 -3.96
C LEU A 234 10.56 -17.25 -4.56
N PRO A 235 9.71 -17.65 -5.51
CA PRO A 235 9.89 -18.86 -6.30
C PRO A 235 11.24 -18.88 -7.01
N THR A 236 11.79 -20.08 -7.18
CA THR A 236 13.04 -20.31 -7.89
C THR A 236 12.77 -21.00 -9.22
N ARG A 237 13.71 -20.89 -10.17
CA ARG A 237 13.57 -21.55 -11.47
C ARG A 237 13.53 -23.07 -11.35
N TYR A 238 14.35 -23.62 -10.45
CA TYR A 238 14.43 -25.04 -10.17
C TYR A 238 13.85 -25.32 -8.78
N PRO A 239 13.28 -26.52 -8.55
CA PRO A 239 12.84 -26.93 -7.23
C PRO A 239 14.03 -26.98 -6.27
N LEU A 240 13.90 -26.25 -5.17
CA LEU A 240 14.82 -26.22 -4.03
C LEU A 240 14.03 -26.47 -2.76
N LEU A 241 14.64 -27.16 -1.81
CA LEU A 241 14.13 -27.35 -0.46
C LEU A 241 15.17 -26.82 0.53
N ASP A 242 14.85 -25.70 1.18
CA ASP A 242 15.65 -25.14 2.25
C ASP A 242 15.19 -25.77 3.58
N VAL A 243 16.11 -26.36 4.35
CA VAL A 243 15.82 -26.95 5.68
C VAL A 243 16.73 -26.30 6.71
N VAL A 244 16.16 -25.85 7.82
CA VAL A 244 16.89 -25.28 8.95
C VAL A 244 16.45 -25.96 10.23
N ALA A 245 17.39 -26.49 10.99
CA ALA A 245 17.16 -27.04 12.32
C ALA A 245 18.04 -26.29 13.33
N ARG A 246 17.46 -25.87 14.45
CA ARG A 246 18.13 -25.11 15.50
C ARG A 246 17.82 -25.70 16.86
N ALA A 247 18.81 -25.72 17.73
CA ALA A 247 18.68 -26.04 19.14
C ALA A 247 19.50 -25.05 19.96
N GLY A 248 19.04 -24.69 21.16
CA GLY A 248 19.73 -23.73 22.01
C GLY A 248 19.37 -23.81 23.48
N ALA A 249 19.93 -22.88 24.25
CA ALA A 249 19.67 -22.72 25.67
C ALA A 249 18.17 -22.52 25.97
N SER A 250 17.78 -22.78 27.23
CA SER A 250 16.40 -22.68 27.73
C SER A 250 15.39 -23.44 26.86
N GLY A 251 15.69 -24.70 26.55
CA GLY A 251 14.79 -25.56 25.76
C GLY A 251 14.50 -25.08 24.34
N SER A 252 15.23 -24.07 23.84
CA SER A 252 14.91 -23.47 22.55
C SER A 252 15.21 -24.41 21.39
N SER A 253 14.26 -24.57 20.48
CA SER A 253 14.41 -25.37 19.27
C SER A 253 13.60 -24.76 18.13
N ALA A 254 14.04 -24.98 16.90
CA ALA A 254 13.27 -24.65 15.71
C ALA A 254 13.55 -25.64 14.60
N LEU A 255 12.53 -25.97 13.81
CA LEU A 255 12.65 -26.73 12.58
C LEU A 255 11.83 -26.02 11.51
N THR A 256 12.47 -25.64 10.41
CA THR A 256 11.77 -25.06 9.25
C THR A 256 12.15 -25.79 7.98
N ALA A 257 11.16 -25.95 7.09
CA ALA A 257 11.32 -26.51 5.76
C ALA A 257 10.56 -25.64 4.75
N LEU A 258 11.24 -25.24 3.68
CA LEU A 258 10.69 -24.35 2.65
C LEU A 258 11.02 -24.89 1.27
N ALA A 259 10.01 -25.45 0.59
CA ALA A 259 10.09 -25.85 -0.81
C ALA A 259 9.76 -24.65 -1.71
N ARG A 260 10.56 -24.42 -2.74
CA ARG A 260 10.33 -23.35 -3.72
C ARG A 260 10.76 -23.80 -5.09
N GLY A 261 10.07 -23.36 -6.13
CA GLY A 261 10.34 -23.81 -7.49
C GLY A 261 9.38 -23.18 -8.49
N SER A 262 9.48 -23.60 -9.74
CA SER A 262 8.56 -23.16 -10.80
C SER A 262 8.23 -24.32 -11.74
N SER A 263 7.00 -24.33 -12.24
CA SER A 263 6.53 -25.19 -13.32
C SER A 263 5.94 -24.31 -14.42
N GLY A 264 6.66 -24.17 -15.53
CA GLY A 264 6.29 -23.21 -16.58
C GLY A 264 6.24 -21.77 -16.07
N SER A 265 5.09 -21.11 -16.24
CA SER A 265 4.84 -19.75 -15.76
C SER A 265 4.37 -19.69 -14.30
N LEU A 266 4.17 -20.83 -13.63
CA LEU A 266 3.72 -20.89 -12.24
C LEU A 266 4.89 -21.16 -11.30
N GLY A 267 5.29 -20.14 -10.55
CA GLY A 267 6.17 -20.24 -9.39
C GLY A 267 5.42 -20.62 -8.12
N TYR A 268 6.07 -21.39 -7.23
CA TYR A 268 5.54 -21.75 -5.92
C TYR A 268 6.60 -21.59 -4.83
N VAL A 269 6.11 -21.33 -3.62
CA VAL A 269 6.82 -21.43 -2.34
C VAL A 269 5.85 -22.07 -1.35
N VAL A 270 6.22 -23.17 -0.73
CA VAL A 270 5.41 -23.85 0.29
C VAL A 270 6.35 -24.27 1.40
N GLY A 271 6.01 -23.92 2.64
CA GLY A 271 6.85 -24.26 3.78
C GLY A 271 6.10 -24.25 5.08
N GLY A 272 6.73 -24.87 6.07
CA GLY A 272 6.26 -24.91 7.44
C GLY A 272 7.42 -24.79 8.40
N GLY A 273 7.12 -24.30 9.59
CA GLY A 273 8.10 -24.17 10.66
C GLY A 273 7.47 -24.38 12.02
N GLU A 274 8.22 -24.99 12.92
CA GLU A 274 7.89 -25.04 14.34
C GLU A 274 9.03 -24.40 15.12
N THR A 275 8.70 -23.55 16.08
CA THR A 275 9.65 -22.99 17.04
C THR A 275 9.13 -23.22 18.44
N PHE A 276 10.04 -23.53 19.36
CA PHE A 276 9.76 -23.68 20.78
C PHE A 276 10.86 -22.98 21.58
N SER A 277 10.50 -22.40 22.72
CA SER A 277 11.46 -21.86 23.67
C SER A 277 10.87 -21.84 25.06
N ASP A 278 11.63 -22.30 26.04
CA ASP A 278 11.32 -22.09 27.44
C ASP A 278 11.90 -20.76 27.90
N LEU A 279 11.23 -20.16 28.87
CA LEU A 279 11.78 -19.08 29.68
C LEU A 279 12.80 -19.67 30.66
N GLU A 280 13.77 -18.86 31.08
CA GLU A 280 14.79 -19.28 32.06
C GLU A 280 14.20 -19.73 33.41
N ILE A 281 12.98 -19.28 33.71
CA ILE A 281 12.24 -19.68 34.92
C ILE A 281 11.69 -21.11 34.88
N THR A 282 11.65 -21.76 33.72
CA THR A 282 11.01 -23.07 33.60
C THR A 282 11.74 -24.12 34.40
N GLY A 283 10.99 -24.85 35.23
CA GLY A 283 11.51 -25.81 36.19
C GLY A 283 11.95 -25.19 37.52
N GLN A 284 12.11 -23.86 37.61
CA GLN A 284 12.46 -23.22 38.88
C GLN A 284 11.30 -23.32 39.88
N THR A 285 11.64 -23.52 41.15
CA THR A 285 10.68 -23.65 42.24
C THR A 285 10.81 -22.47 43.18
N PHE A 286 9.74 -21.70 43.33
CA PHE A 286 9.69 -20.56 44.25
C PHE A 286 8.26 -20.31 44.74
N ALA A 287 8.14 -19.63 45.89
CA ALA A 287 6.85 -19.17 46.39
C ALA A 287 6.33 -18.02 45.52
N ASP A 288 5.08 -18.15 45.08
CA ASP A 288 4.45 -17.16 44.21
C ASP A 288 3.23 -16.49 44.86
N TRP A 289 2.46 -15.72 44.09
CA TRP A 289 1.27 -15.03 44.60
C TRP A 289 0.18 -15.97 45.12
N SER A 290 0.14 -17.23 44.68
CA SER A 290 -0.79 -18.22 45.23
C SER A 290 -0.50 -18.57 46.69
N GLY A 291 0.70 -18.23 47.20
CA GLY A 291 1.19 -18.65 48.52
C GLY A 291 1.76 -20.06 48.54
N GLN A 292 1.78 -20.75 47.40
CA GLN A 292 2.38 -22.07 47.26
C GLN A 292 3.78 -21.95 46.68
N THR A 293 4.66 -22.89 47.07
CA THR A 293 5.97 -23.07 46.43
C THR A 293 5.84 -24.18 45.38
N ILE A 294 5.77 -23.79 44.11
CA ILE A 294 5.51 -24.70 42.99
C ILE A 294 6.59 -24.62 41.93
N SER A 295 6.75 -25.67 41.13
CA SER A 295 7.61 -25.63 39.95
C SER A 295 6.91 -24.85 38.85
N HIS A 296 7.54 -23.77 38.40
CA HIS A 296 6.97 -22.88 37.39
C HIS A 296 7.32 -23.38 36.00
N ARG A 297 6.39 -23.19 35.06
CA ARG A 297 6.59 -23.43 33.65
C ARG A 297 6.33 -22.13 32.91
N GLY A 298 7.22 -21.78 32.00
CA GLY A 298 7.10 -20.61 31.14
C GLY A 298 7.68 -20.96 29.78
N GLY A 299 6.89 -20.86 28.74
CA GLY A 299 7.38 -21.21 27.43
C GLY A 299 6.42 -20.77 26.35
N SER A 300 6.93 -20.74 25.14
CA SER A 300 6.14 -20.44 23.95
C SER A 300 6.56 -21.35 22.82
N GLY A 301 5.56 -21.84 22.08
CA GLY A 301 5.72 -22.53 20.82
C GLY A 301 4.94 -21.84 19.72
N SER A 302 5.44 -21.88 18.49
CA SER A 302 4.73 -21.41 17.30
C SER A 302 4.85 -22.43 16.18
N ARG A 303 3.74 -22.64 15.46
CA ARG A 303 3.69 -23.37 14.19
C ARG A 303 3.30 -22.39 13.11
N THR A 304 4.10 -22.28 12.06
CA THR A 304 3.84 -21.39 10.93
C THR A 304 3.77 -22.21 9.65
N ALA A 305 2.80 -21.92 8.79
CA ALA A 305 2.69 -22.43 7.43
C ALA A 305 2.65 -21.26 6.44
N LEU A 306 3.43 -21.35 5.36
CA LEU A 306 3.50 -20.38 4.27
C LEU A 306 3.20 -21.10 2.96
N ALA A 307 2.29 -20.57 2.16
CA ALA A 307 2.08 -20.96 0.78
C ALA A 307 2.00 -19.72 -0.09
N LYS A 308 2.81 -19.64 -1.13
CA LYS A 308 2.81 -18.55 -2.11
C LYS A 308 2.83 -19.12 -3.51
N LEU A 309 1.87 -18.70 -4.33
CA LEU A 309 1.80 -19.00 -5.74
C LEU A 309 2.06 -17.72 -6.52
N GLN A 310 2.81 -17.80 -7.60
CA GLN A 310 3.11 -16.67 -8.46
C GLN A 310 2.99 -17.08 -9.92
N TYR A 311 1.99 -16.55 -10.61
CA TYR A 311 1.72 -16.81 -12.02
C TYR A 311 2.21 -15.64 -12.89
N LEU A 312 3.05 -15.94 -13.87
CA LEU A 312 3.47 -15.00 -14.91
C LEU A 312 2.42 -14.97 -16.02
N ALA A 313 1.58 -13.94 -16.00
CA ALA A 313 0.54 -13.72 -17.01
C ALA A 313 1.13 -12.96 -18.21
N GLY A 314 1.82 -13.69 -19.09
CA GLY A 314 2.54 -13.11 -20.23
C GLY A 314 3.93 -12.59 -19.86
N SER A 315 4.46 -11.64 -20.62
CA SER A 315 5.86 -11.16 -20.47
C SER A 315 6.04 -10.04 -19.43
N ALA A 316 4.95 -9.38 -19.01
CA ALA A 316 5.02 -8.15 -18.22
C ALA A 316 4.12 -8.14 -16.97
N ASP A 317 3.23 -9.12 -16.79
CA ASP A 317 2.31 -9.18 -15.66
C ASP A 317 2.60 -10.40 -14.77
N THR A 318 2.44 -10.21 -13.47
CA THR A 318 2.65 -11.21 -12.44
C THR A 318 1.51 -11.14 -11.42
N VAL A 319 0.79 -12.23 -11.26
CA VAL A 319 -0.23 -12.39 -10.23
C VAL A 319 0.34 -13.30 -9.16
N SER A 320 0.22 -12.94 -7.90
CA SER A 320 0.65 -13.75 -6.77
C SER A 320 -0.42 -13.85 -5.71
N ALA A 321 -0.50 -15.00 -5.05
CA ALA A 321 -1.35 -15.23 -3.90
C ALA A 321 -0.47 -15.82 -2.80
N THR A 322 -0.51 -15.23 -1.62
CA THR A 322 0.27 -15.60 -0.43
C THR A 322 -0.70 -15.90 0.69
N PHE A 323 -0.57 -17.07 1.29
CA PHE A 323 -1.27 -17.51 2.48
C PHE A 323 -0.22 -17.80 3.56
N LEU A 324 -0.41 -17.20 4.73
CA LEU A 324 0.41 -17.42 5.91
C LEU A 324 -0.50 -17.75 7.08
N ARG A 325 -0.20 -18.80 7.84
CA ARG A 325 -0.90 -19.11 9.08
C ARG A 325 0.11 -19.36 10.17
N THR A 326 -0.11 -18.76 11.34
CA THR A 326 0.71 -18.96 12.53
C THR A 326 -0.19 -19.29 13.71
N ASP A 327 0.00 -20.46 14.30
CA ASP A 327 -0.64 -20.89 15.53
C ASP A 327 0.43 -20.86 16.65
N ARG A 328 0.18 -20.11 17.72
CA ARG A 328 1.07 -20.00 18.88
C ARG A 328 0.36 -20.57 20.10
N ALA A 329 1.14 -21.23 20.95
CA ALA A 329 0.75 -21.61 22.29
C ALA A 329 1.81 -21.10 23.25
N PHE A 330 1.41 -20.60 24.40
CA PHE A 330 2.34 -20.12 25.42
C PHE A 330 1.76 -20.35 26.82
N THR A 331 2.64 -20.36 27.80
CA THR A 331 2.26 -20.34 29.22
C THR A 331 2.44 -18.92 29.72
N PRO A 332 1.34 -18.19 30.04
CA PRO A 332 1.41 -16.85 30.60
C PRO A 332 2.32 -16.83 31.81
N PHE A 333 3.21 -15.85 31.87
CA PHE A 333 4.09 -15.66 33.01
C PHE A 333 4.13 -14.19 33.40
N CYS A 334 4.20 -13.94 34.71
CA CYS A 334 4.27 -12.60 35.25
C CYS A 334 5.74 -12.30 35.61
N PRO A 335 6.48 -11.54 34.76
CA PRO A 335 7.92 -11.38 34.93
C PRO A 335 8.28 -10.40 36.04
N TYR A 336 7.45 -10.17 37.05
CA TYR A 336 7.66 -9.13 38.06
C TYR A 336 8.02 -9.73 39.42
N ALA A 337 9.13 -9.26 40.00
CA ALA A 337 9.52 -9.54 41.38
C ALA A 337 9.50 -8.23 42.19
N THR A 338 8.33 -7.58 42.22
CA THR A 338 8.10 -6.26 42.84
C THR A 338 7.34 -6.33 44.17
N THR A 339 6.94 -7.53 44.57
CA THR A 339 6.17 -7.89 45.76
C THR A 339 6.98 -8.80 46.70
N VAL A 340 6.42 -9.18 47.85
CA VAL A 340 7.09 -10.09 48.81
C VAL A 340 7.36 -11.47 48.22
N THR A 341 6.38 -12.07 47.53
CA THR A 341 6.62 -13.25 46.69
C THR A 341 6.68 -12.86 45.22
N ARG A 342 7.18 -13.73 44.35
CA ARG A 342 7.25 -13.45 42.91
C ARG A 342 5.87 -13.60 42.28
N CYS A 343 5.55 -12.78 41.29
CA CYS A 343 4.26 -12.87 40.61
C CYS A 343 4.18 -14.15 39.76
N SER A 344 2.99 -14.74 39.70
CA SER A 344 2.71 -15.95 38.92
C SER A 344 1.22 -16.05 38.62
N PHE A 345 0.89 -16.78 37.56
CA PHE A 345 -0.48 -17.12 37.20
C PHE A 345 -0.85 -18.57 37.55
N GLY A 346 0.06 -19.29 38.21
CA GLY A 346 -0.08 -20.71 38.54
C GLY A 346 0.31 -21.65 37.39
N THR A 347 0.24 -22.96 37.62
CA THR A 347 0.73 -24.01 36.70
C THR A 347 -0.22 -24.35 35.55
N ALA A 348 -1.48 -23.92 35.63
CA ALA A 348 -2.53 -24.23 34.65
C ALA A 348 -2.89 -23.04 33.76
N ALA A 349 -2.16 -21.92 33.89
CA ALA A 349 -2.30 -20.80 32.97
C ALA A 349 -1.87 -21.23 31.56
N ALA A 350 -2.72 -20.94 30.57
CA ALA A 350 -2.43 -21.23 29.19
C ALA A 350 -2.90 -20.07 28.32
N GLY A 351 -2.26 -19.89 27.18
CA GLY A 351 -2.83 -19.07 26.14
C GLY A 351 -2.33 -19.49 24.78
N GLY A 352 -2.99 -18.96 23.77
CA GLY A 352 -2.65 -19.23 22.40
C GLY A 352 -3.21 -18.18 21.47
N SER A 353 -2.64 -18.11 20.29
CA SER A 353 -3.11 -17.21 19.24
C SER A 353 -3.03 -17.89 17.89
N SER A 354 -4.07 -17.76 17.07
CA SER A 354 -4.06 -18.17 15.67
C SER A 354 -4.14 -16.93 14.80
N THR A 355 -3.22 -16.77 13.85
CA THR A 355 -3.23 -15.68 12.87
C THR A 355 -3.18 -16.27 11.48
N SER A 356 -4.03 -15.77 10.58
CA SER A 356 -4.03 -16.11 9.17
C SER A 356 -3.99 -14.85 8.33
N ILE A 357 -3.14 -14.83 7.32
CA ILE A 357 -2.97 -13.73 6.36
C ILE A 357 -3.16 -14.31 4.97
N LEU A 358 -4.08 -13.74 4.21
CA LEU A 358 -4.26 -13.97 2.79
C LEU A 358 -3.96 -12.67 2.05
N LEU A 359 -3.04 -12.72 1.09
CA LEU A 359 -2.62 -11.59 0.27
C LEU A 359 -2.61 -12.00 -1.20
N THR A 360 -3.43 -11.35 -2.02
CA THR A 360 -3.37 -11.48 -3.48
C THR A 360 -2.82 -10.19 -4.05
N ARG A 361 -1.86 -10.28 -4.98
CA ARG A 361 -1.19 -9.13 -5.59
C ARG A 361 -1.03 -9.33 -7.08
N TRP A 362 -1.36 -8.32 -7.87
CA TRP A 362 -1.16 -8.24 -9.30
C TRP A 362 -0.25 -7.06 -9.63
N LEU A 363 0.97 -7.41 -10.04
CA LEU A 363 1.97 -6.47 -10.50
C LEU A 363 2.06 -6.56 -12.03
N GLY A 364 2.10 -5.44 -12.72
CA GLY A 364 2.36 -5.46 -14.15
C GLY A 364 2.87 -4.14 -14.71
N GLN A 365 3.39 -4.22 -15.93
CA GLN A 365 3.82 -3.04 -16.68
C GLN A 365 3.27 -3.10 -18.10
N ARG A 366 2.68 -2.00 -18.55
CA ARG A 366 2.20 -1.79 -19.92
C ARG A 366 2.76 -0.46 -20.41
N GLU A 367 3.70 -0.51 -21.35
CA GLU A 367 4.36 0.70 -21.89
C GLU A 367 4.95 1.59 -20.77
N ASN A 368 4.42 2.80 -20.61
CA ASN A 368 4.81 3.81 -19.61
C ASN A 368 4.05 3.69 -18.29
N PHE A 369 3.18 2.69 -18.16
CA PHE A 369 2.31 2.47 -17.01
C PHE A 369 2.74 1.23 -16.23
N THR A 370 3.00 1.35 -14.94
CA THR A 370 3.16 0.20 -14.04
C THR A 370 2.01 0.20 -13.05
N TYR A 371 1.44 -0.96 -12.75
CA TYR A 371 0.39 -1.08 -11.74
C TYR A 371 0.76 -2.18 -10.75
N ASP A 372 0.34 -1.98 -9.51
CA ASP A 372 0.56 -2.87 -8.38
C ASP A 372 -0.71 -2.88 -7.54
N LEU A 373 -1.56 -3.85 -7.79
CA LEU A 373 -2.85 -4.01 -7.14
C LEU A 373 -2.73 -5.13 -6.10
N ALA A 374 -3.28 -4.95 -4.92
CA ALA A 374 -3.28 -5.94 -3.86
C ALA A 374 -4.61 -5.95 -3.13
N VAL A 375 -5.05 -7.13 -2.70
CA VAL A 375 -6.17 -7.33 -1.78
C VAL A 375 -5.67 -8.25 -0.69
N PHE A 376 -5.96 -7.92 0.56
CA PHE A 376 -5.47 -8.66 1.70
C PHE A 376 -6.53 -8.81 2.80
N ARG A 377 -6.38 -9.87 3.59
CA ARG A 377 -7.15 -10.12 4.81
C ARG A 377 -6.25 -10.80 5.82
N THR A 378 -6.25 -10.28 7.02
CA THR A 378 -5.60 -10.79 8.22
C THR A 378 -6.70 -11.10 9.21
N ALA A 379 -6.81 -12.33 9.67
CA ALA A 379 -7.72 -12.72 10.74
C ALA A 379 -6.88 -13.34 11.85
N SER A 380 -6.96 -12.77 13.04
CA SER A 380 -6.25 -13.24 14.22
C SER A 380 -7.20 -13.44 15.39
N SER A 381 -6.96 -14.47 16.18
CA SER A 381 -7.60 -14.70 17.46
C SER A 381 -6.52 -14.99 18.48
N SER A 382 -6.68 -14.47 19.69
CA SER A 382 -5.82 -14.71 20.84
C SER A 382 -6.71 -15.01 22.03
N ALA A 383 -6.33 -15.98 22.83
CA ALA A 383 -7.01 -16.32 24.07
C ALA A 383 -5.98 -16.56 25.17
N THR A 384 -6.31 -16.13 26.38
CA THR A 384 -5.58 -16.45 27.61
C THR A 384 -6.59 -16.99 28.61
N ASP A 385 -6.29 -18.16 29.15
CA ASP A 385 -7.07 -18.85 30.15
C ASP A 385 -6.27 -18.89 31.47
N LEU A 386 -6.80 -18.19 32.45
CA LEU A 386 -6.32 -18.14 33.84
C LEU A 386 -7.40 -18.67 34.78
N SER A 387 -8.27 -19.58 34.33
CA SER A 387 -9.38 -20.13 35.13
C SER A 387 -8.93 -20.84 36.41
N ALA A 388 -7.72 -21.40 36.42
CA ALA A 388 -7.12 -22.06 37.58
C ALA A 388 -6.23 -21.12 38.42
N ARG A 389 -6.22 -19.82 38.13
CA ARG A 389 -5.39 -18.85 38.87
C ARG A 389 -5.87 -18.74 40.31
N THR A 390 -4.92 -18.67 41.23
CA THR A 390 -5.16 -18.40 42.65
C THR A 390 -4.25 -17.28 43.15
N ILE A 391 -4.73 -16.50 44.11
CA ILE A 391 -3.95 -15.46 44.81
C ILE A 391 -4.17 -15.68 46.31
N ALA A 392 -3.09 -15.89 47.06
CA ALA A 392 -3.07 -16.25 48.47
C ALA A 392 -4.02 -17.41 48.82
N GLY A 393 -4.02 -18.46 47.99
CA GLY A 393 -4.86 -19.66 48.15
C GLY A 393 -6.33 -19.48 47.75
N VAL A 394 -6.77 -18.28 47.38
CA VAL A 394 -8.15 -17.99 46.96
C VAL A 394 -8.24 -18.08 45.42
N PRO A 395 -9.27 -18.73 44.85
CA PRO A 395 -9.50 -18.73 43.40
C PRO A 395 -9.76 -17.32 42.83
N PHE A 396 -9.01 -16.95 41.80
CA PHE A 396 -9.15 -15.70 41.04
C PHE A 396 -9.19 -16.02 39.52
N PRO A 397 -10.22 -16.73 39.04
CA PRO A 397 -10.33 -17.11 37.64
C PRO A 397 -10.46 -15.88 36.75
N ALA A 398 -9.70 -15.87 35.66
CA ALA A 398 -9.85 -14.89 34.60
C ALA A 398 -9.66 -15.55 33.23
N ALA A 399 -10.31 -15.02 32.21
CA ALA A 399 -10.04 -15.36 30.83
C ALA A 399 -10.18 -14.13 29.94
N SER A 400 -9.41 -14.09 28.87
CA SER A 400 -9.52 -13.04 27.86
C SER A 400 -9.45 -13.64 26.48
N GLN A 401 -10.30 -13.17 25.58
CA GLN A 401 -10.28 -13.52 24.17
C GLN A 401 -10.31 -12.24 23.33
N THR A 402 -9.39 -12.14 22.38
CA THR A 402 -9.35 -11.05 21.41
C THR A 402 -9.44 -11.66 20.03
N ALA A 403 -10.31 -11.13 19.17
CA ALA A 403 -10.37 -11.47 17.75
C ALA A 403 -10.26 -10.18 16.94
N LEU A 404 -9.32 -10.15 16.01
CA LEU A 404 -9.04 -9.02 15.14
C LEU A 404 -9.10 -9.49 13.70
N GLU A 405 -10.00 -8.90 12.92
CA GLU A 405 -10.03 -9.01 11.47
C GLU A 405 -9.61 -7.68 10.85
N TYR A 406 -8.58 -7.71 10.02
CA TYR A 406 -8.05 -6.55 9.33
C TYR A 406 -7.93 -6.89 7.84
N GLY A 407 -8.56 -6.13 6.96
CA GLY A 407 -8.53 -6.42 5.53
C GLY A 407 -8.64 -5.17 4.68
N GLY A 408 -8.32 -5.27 3.41
CA GLY A 408 -8.24 -4.11 2.56
C GLY A 408 -7.83 -4.38 1.13
N GLY A 409 -7.74 -3.29 0.37
CA GLY A 409 -7.22 -3.27 -0.99
C GLY A 409 -6.23 -2.13 -1.15
N ALA A 410 -5.11 -2.38 -1.81
CA ALA A 410 -4.14 -1.36 -2.19
C ALA A 410 -3.98 -1.34 -3.72
N ALA A 411 -3.79 -0.18 -4.31
CA ALA A 411 -3.51 -0.03 -5.72
C ALA A 411 -2.45 1.05 -5.89
N ARG A 412 -1.31 0.77 -6.52
CA ARG A 412 -0.32 1.77 -6.92
C ARG A 412 -0.22 1.77 -8.44
N LEU A 413 -0.40 2.92 -9.05
CA LEU A 413 -0.37 3.16 -10.48
C LEU A 413 0.72 4.19 -10.76
N SER A 414 1.78 3.79 -11.46
CA SER A 414 2.79 4.72 -11.95
C SER A 414 2.58 4.96 -13.43
N PHE A 415 2.70 6.20 -13.88
CA PHE A 415 2.79 6.54 -15.30
C PHE A 415 3.93 7.52 -15.55
N ALA A 416 4.73 7.25 -16.58
CA ALA A 416 5.74 8.20 -17.05
C ALA A 416 5.09 9.26 -17.94
N ALA A 417 5.24 10.53 -17.56
CA ALA A 417 4.79 11.68 -18.34
C ALA A 417 6.00 12.35 -19.01
N GLY A 418 6.48 11.71 -20.08
CA GLY A 418 7.68 12.11 -20.80
C GLY A 418 8.98 11.57 -20.18
N ALA A 419 10.13 12.05 -20.67
CA ALA A 419 11.44 11.48 -20.33
C ALA A 419 11.94 11.81 -18.90
N ARG A 420 11.27 12.71 -18.17
CA ARG A 420 11.77 13.29 -16.90
C ARG A 420 10.73 13.43 -15.80
N SER A 421 9.49 12.97 -16.02
CA SER A 421 8.43 13.07 -15.02
C SER A 421 7.74 11.72 -14.88
N ARG A 422 7.47 11.33 -13.64
CA ARG A 422 6.76 10.11 -13.27
C ARG A 422 5.70 10.48 -12.25
N PHE A 423 4.48 10.05 -12.47
CA PHE A 423 3.40 10.21 -11.51
C PHE A 423 3.08 8.84 -10.94
N ASP A 424 3.11 8.73 -9.61
CA ASP A 424 2.80 7.55 -8.83
C ASP A 424 1.52 7.83 -8.03
N LEU A 425 0.41 7.27 -8.45
CA LEU A 425 -0.87 7.35 -7.77
C LEU A 425 -1.02 6.10 -6.89
N SER A 426 -1.47 6.25 -5.65
CA SER A 426 -1.65 5.13 -4.72
C SER A 426 -2.97 5.24 -3.98
N PHE A 427 -3.63 4.12 -3.79
CA PHE A 427 -4.88 3.99 -3.05
C PHE A 427 -4.70 2.86 -2.05
N VAL A 428 -5.14 3.07 -0.81
CA VAL A 428 -5.13 2.03 0.22
C VAL A 428 -6.44 2.15 0.99
N ASN A 429 -7.28 1.13 0.85
CA ASN A 429 -8.51 0.96 1.59
C ASN A 429 -8.30 -0.10 2.66
N THR A 430 -8.66 0.17 3.91
CA THR A 430 -8.51 -0.77 5.02
C THR A 430 -9.74 -0.76 5.92
N SER A 431 -10.07 -1.93 6.46
CA SER A 431 -11.17 -2.14 7.39
C SER A 431 -10.66 -3.02 8.52
N THR A 432 -10.90 -2.60 9.76
CA THR A 432 -10.49 -3.31 10.97
C THR A 432 -11.72 -3.59 11.82
N GLN A 433 -11.95 -4.84 12.20
CA GLN A 433 -12.95 -5.23 13.17
C GLN A 433 -12.25 -5.91 14.34
N GLU A 434 -12.48 -5.40 15.53
CA GLU A 434 -11.91 -5.93 16.77
C GLU A 434 -13.04 -6.34 17.71
N ARG A 435 -12.93 -7.55 18.26
CA ARG A 435 -13.81 -8.10 19.28
C ARG A 435 -12.98 -8.51 20.47
N LEU A 436 -13.34 -8.01 21.63
CA LEU A 436 -12.66 -8.27 22.88
C LEU A 436 -13.67 -8.80 23.89
N GLY A 437 -13.42 -10.00 24.39
CA GLY A 437 -14.12 -10.58 25.53
C GLY A 437 -13.16 -10.74 26.69
N GLN A 438 -13.57 -10.36 27.88
CA GLN A 438 -12.85 -10.70 29.11
C GLN A 438 -13.86 -11.16 30.17
N SER A 439 -13.46 -12.15 30.95
CA SER A 439 -14.16 -12.55 32.16
C SER A 439 -13.20 -12.54 33.34
N ALA A 440 -13.64 -11.96 34.45
CA ALA A 440 -12.91 -11.95 35.71
C ALA A 440 -13.90 -11.88 36.87
N LEU A 441 -13.66 -12.65 37.93
CA LEU A 441 -14.46 -12.61 39.18
C LEU A 441 -15.98 -12.70 38.96
N GLY A 442 -16.41 -13.51 37.99
CA GLY A 442 -17.84 -13.72 37.68
C GLY A 442 -18.50 -12.62 36.84
N SER A 443 -17.77 -11.54 36.51
CA SER A 443 -18.20 -10.54 35.52
C SER A 443 -17.65 -10.91 34.14
N SER A 444 -18.47 -10.78 33.10
CA SER A 444 -18.02 -10.86 31.72
C SER A 444 -18.30 -9.54 31.01
N LEU A 445 -17.31 -9.04 30.29
CA LEU A 445 -17.40 -7.85 29.47
C LEU A 445 -17.04 -8.24 28.04
N SER A 446 -17.91 -7.88 27.10
CA SER A 446 -17.69 -8.05 25.68
C SER A 446 -17.80 -6.69 24.99
N LEU A 447 -16.72 -6.28 24.34
CA LEU A 447 -16.65 -5.07 23.51
C LEU A 447 -16.42 -5.48 22.06
N SER A 448 -17.09 -4.82 21.14
CA SER A 448 -16.85 -4.97 19.70
C SER A 448 -16.77 -3.59 19.07
N GLY A 449 -15.73 -3.35 18.27
CA GLY A 449 -15.54 -2.15 17.47
C GLY A 449 -15.29 -2.51 16.01
N THR A 450 -15.76 -1.66 15.10
CA THR A 450 -15.43 -1.75 13.68
C THR A 450 -14.98 -0.38 13.21
N THR A 451 -13.87 -0.34 12.48
CA THR A 451 -13.30 0.86 11.86
C THR A 451 -13.02 0.63 10.40
N ARG A 452 -13.14 1.70 9.63
CA ARG A 452 -12.89 1.71 8.20
C ARG A 452 -12.12 2.98 7.87
N ASN A 453 -10.98 2.80 7.21
CA ASN A 453 -10.07 3.87 6.81
C ASN A 453 -9.82 3.79 5.30
N ASP A 454 -10.15 4.86 4.59
CA ASP A 454 -10.08 4.93 3.13
C ASP A 454 -9.04 6.01 2.74
N VAL A 455 -7.83 5.61 2.35
CA VAL A 455 -6.71 6.52 2.06
C VAL A 455 -6.43 6.59 0.56
N VAL A 456 -6.37 7.79 -0.01
CA VAL A 456 -5.89 8.05 -1.38
C VAL A 456 -4.64 8.92 -1.32
N ASP A 457 -3.62 8.61 -2.11
CA ASP A 457 -2.35 9.32 -2.09
C ASP A 457 -1.74 9.44 -3.49
N VAL A 458 -1.52 10.68 -3.92
CA VAL A 458 -0.99 11.05 -5.23
C VAL A 458 0.43 11.58 -5.07
N VAL A 459 1.41 10.82 -5.54
CA VAL A 459 2.83 11.20 -5.55
C VAL A 459 3.22 11.65 -6.97
N ALA A 460 3.65 12.89 -7.14
CA ALA A 460 4.25 13.39 -8.37
C ALA A 460 5.78 13.46 -8.23
N VAL A 461 6.51 12.70 -9.03
CA VAL A 461 7.97 12.74 -9.09
C VAL A 461 8.40 13.49 -10.35
N ARG A 462 9.16 14.58 -10.16
CA ARG A 462 9.78 15.33 -11.27
C ARG A 462 11.29 15.29 -11.14
N GLU A 463 11.96 14.78 -12.17
CA GLU A 463 13.41 14.79 -12.26
C GLU A 463 13.85 16.06 -13.01
N LEU A 464 14.40 17.02 -12.26
CA LEU A 464 14.94 18.26 -12.80
C LEU A 464 16.44 18.06 -13.06
N SER A 465 16.76 17.38 -14.17
CA SER A 465 18.14 17.26 -14.63
C SER A 465 18.55 18.53 -15.37
N ASN A 466 19.41 19.33 -14.75
CA ASN A 466 20.08 20.44 -15.41
C ASN A 466 21.58 20.37 -15.05
N THR A 467 22.41 20.05 -16.04
CA THR A 467 23.88 19.87 -16.02
C THR A 467 24.44 18.48 -15.68
N THR A 468 25.60 18.18 -16.27
CA THR A 468 26.32 16.89 -16.27
C THR A 468 26.89 16.45 -14.93
N ARG A 469 26.69 17.21 -13.83
CA ARG A 469 27.31 16.93 -12.53
C ARG A 469 26.34 16.80 -11.34
N ALA A 470 25.12 17.34 -11.42
CA ALA A 470 24.14 17.26 -10.33
C ALA A 470 22.75 16.95 -10.88
N THR A 471 22.14 15.88 -10.37
CA THR A 471 20.73 15.55 -10.63
C THR A 471 19.92 15.98 -9.42
N LEU A 472 18.94 16.88 -9.62
CA LEU A 472 17.94 17.23 -8.61
C LEU A 472 16.67 16.43 -8.87
N ARG A 473 16.31 15.54 -7.94
CA ARG A 473 15.01 14.87 -7.96
C ARG A 473 14.08 15.54 -6.97
N VAL A 474 12.95 16.06 -7.44
CA VAL A 474 11.89 16.62 -6.59
C VAL A 474 10.72 15.66 -6.57
N THR A 475 10.39 15.13 -5.40
CA THR A 475 9.18 14.34 -5.19
C THR A 475 8.19 15.18 -4.42
N GLN A 476 7.00 15.40 -4.97
CA GLN A 476 5.86 15.99 -4.31
C GLN A 476 4.84 14.91 -3.98
N ARG A 477 4.32 14.87 -2.75
CA ARG A 477 3.31 13.91 -2.32
C ARG A 477 2.06 14.66 -1.88
N HIS A 478 0.89 14.16 -2.26
CA HIS A 478 -0.42 14.71 -1.94
C HIS A 478 -1.37 13.57 -1.53
N GLY A 479 -1.48 13.33 -0.23
CA GLY A 479 -2.50 12.44 0.34
C GLY A 479 -3.83 13.17 0.53
N ILE A 480 -4.94 12.54 0.12
CA ILE A 480 -6.30 12.93 0.47
C ILE A 480 -7.03 11.69 0.98
N ASP A 481 -7.46 11.74 2.22
CA ASP A 481 -8.34 10.79 2.88
C ASP A 481 -9.56 11.60 3.38
N SER A 482 -10.67 10.91 3.61
CA SER A 482 -11.80 11.44 4.38
C SER A 482 -11.42 12.13 5.70
N ARG A 483 -10.23 11.82 6.26
CA ARG A 483 -9.74 12.30 7.56
C ARG A 483 -8.28 12.75 7.60
N SER A 484 -7.53 12.65 6.51
CA SER A 484 -6.09 12.93 6.51
C SER A 484 -5.59 13.58 5.22
N THR A 485 -4.60 14.47 5.34
CA THR A 485 -3.94 15.12 4.19
C THR A 485 -2.44 15.08 4.41
N SER A 486 -1.67 14.70 3.39
CA SER A 486 -0.21 14.76 3.48
C SER A 486 0.40 15.49 2.30
N PHE A 487 1.39 16.34 2.61
CA PHE A 487 2.21 17.08 1.69
C PHE A 487 3.69 16.78 1.97
N GLY A 488 4.37 16.16 1.02
CA GLY A 488 5.81 15.88 1.14
C GLY A 488 6.62 16.48 0.01
N ALA A 489 7.81 16.98 0.32
CA ALA A 489 8.80 17.42 -0.64
C ALA A 489 10.15 16.77 -0.34
N ARG A 490 10.71 16.03 -1.29
CA ARG A 490 12.07 15.47 -1.19
C ARG A 490 12.94 16.00 -2.32
N ALA A 491 14.15 16.45 -1.97
CA ALA A 491 15.20 16.88 -2.86
C ALA A 491 16.44 16.00 -2.69
N ASP A 492 16.84 15.28 -3.73
CA ASP A 492 18.10 14.52 -3.75
C ASP A 492 19.09 15.22 -4.69
N ALA A 493 20.33 15.43 -4.24
CA ALA A 493 21.44 16.02 -4.98
C ALA A 493 22.66 15.09 -4.96
N ARG A 494 23.10 14.63 -6.14
CA ARG A 494 24.39 13.93 -6.28
C ARG A 494 25.52 14.94 -6.31
N LEU A 495 26.43 14.87 -5.34
CA LEU A 495 27.58 15.78 -5.24
C LEU A 495 28.75 15.29 -6.11
N ASP A 496 28.91 13.96 -6.19
CA ASP A 496 29.88 13.26 -7.05
C ASP A 496 29.37 11.83 -7.38
N ALA A 497 30.18 10.99 -8.02
CA ALA A 497 29.80 9.61 -8.42
C ALA A 497 29.50 8.65 -7.24
N ASN A 498 29.90 9.04 -6.04
CA ASN A 498 29.95 8.27 -4.81
C ASN A 498 29.20 8.95 -3.64
N SER A 499 28.88 10.24 -3.75
CA SER A 499 28.27 11.04 -2.67
C SER A 499 26.89 11.57 -3.07
N THR A 500 25.89 11.36 -2.21
CA THR A 500 24.54 11.90 -2.37
C THR A 500 24.12 12.64 -1.10
N LEU A 501 23.63 13.86 -1.27
CA LEU A 501 22.96 14.65 -0.25
C LEU A 501 21.46 14.61 -0.52
N SER A 502 20.65 14.33 0.48
CA SER A 502 19.19 14.36 0.36
C SER A 502 18.58 15.17 1.48
N ALA A 503 17.65 16.05 1.15
CA ALA A 503 16.82 16.76 2.10
C ALA A 503 15.36 16.37 1.85
N SER A 504 14.58 16.10 2.89
CA SER A 504 13.13 15.95 2.78
C SER A 504 12.42 16.74 3.87
N ALA A 505 11.24 17.27 3.51
CA ALA A 505 10.31 17.89 4.42
C ALA A 505 8.92 17.31 4.12
N ASP A 506 8.31 16.69 5.10
CA ASP A 506 7.06 15.94 4.97
C ASP A 506 6.10 16.40 6.05
N VAL A 507 4.95 16.95 5.67
CA VAL A 507 3.84 17.26 6.56
C VAL A 507 2.73 16.28 6.26
N GLY A 508 2.19 15.59 7.25
CA GLY A 508 1.11 14.65 7.03
C GLY A 508 0.20 14.55 8.24
N ALA A 509 -1.08 14.81 8.05
CA ALA A 509 -2.10 14.27 8.93
C ALA A 509 -2.26 12.78 8.65
N GLY A 510 -2.47 11.99 9.69
CA GLY A 510 -3.01 10.65 9.60
C GLY A 510 -4.41 10.63 10.22
N ALA A 511 -5.23 9.69 9.75
CA ALA A 511 -6.51 9.43 10.38
C ALA A 511 -6.27 8.40 11.48
N GLY A 512 -6.43 8.78 12.75
CA GLY A 512 -6.42 7.80 13.83
C GLY A 512 -7.54 6.79 13.60
N ALA A 513 -7.18 5.51 13.50
CA ALA A 513 -8.16 4.44 13.52
C ALA A 513 -8.71 4.32 14.94
N LEU A 514 -10.03 4.22 15.09
CA LEU A 514 -10.69 3.84 16.34
C LEU A 514 -10.24 2.43 16.80
N SER A 515 -9.10 2.34 17.47
CA SER A 515 -8.60 1.08 18.04
C SER A 515 -9.09 0.97 19.48
N VAL A 516 -9.73 -0.16 19.80
CA VAL A 516 -10.15 -0.49 21.17
C VAL A 516 -9.01 -1.27 21.81
N THR A 517 -8.08 -0.56 22.42
CA THR A 517 -6.84 -1.16 22.91
C THR A 517 -7.03 -1.81 24.28
N GLY A 518 -7.57 -3.02 24.29
CA GLY A 518 -7.73 -3.83 25.50
C GLY A 518 -8.73 -3.26 26.50
N LEU A 519 -8.89 -3.96 27.63
CA LEU A 519 -9.68 -3.51 28.76
C LEU A 519 -8.76 -2.94 29.84
N THR A 520 -9.29 -1.99 30.60
CA THR A 520 -8.64 -1.50 31.80
C THR A 520 -8.37 -2.68 32.74
N SER A 521 -7.14 -2.83 33.21
CA SER A 521 -6.75 -3.91 34.12
C SER A 521 -7.68 -3.92 35.31
N THR A 522 -8.28 -5.07 35.62
CA THR A 522 -8.95 -5.27 36.91
C THR A 522 -7.92 -5.34 38.05
N PRO A 523 -8.32 -5.14 39.32
CA PRO A 523 -7.39 -5.07 40.44
C PRO A 523 -6.42 -6.26 40.57
N ASP A 524 -6.85 -7.45 40.15
CA ASP A 524 -6.05 -8.67 40.15
C ASP A 524 -5.00 -8.73 39.03
N PHE A 525 -5.07 -7.85 38.03
CA PHE A 525 -4.06 -7.69 36.98
C PHE A 525 -3.15 -6.46 37.21
N LEU A 526 -3.25 -5.81 38.37
CA LEU A 526 -2.31 -4.77 38.74
C LEU A 526 -0.97 -5.37 39.16
N ASN A 527 0.12 -4.74 38.72
CA ASN A 527 1.47 -5.01 39.17
C ASN A 527 1.74 -4.13 40.41
N TYR A 528 1.75 -4.75 41.59
CA TYR A 528 1.96 -4.06 42.86
C TYR A 528 3.46 -3.86 43.12
N LEU A 529 3.85 -2.65 43.52
CA LEU A 529 5.21 -2.31 43.95
C LEU A 529 5.19 -1.91 45.42
N CYS A 530 5.55 -2.85 46.30
CA CYS A 530 5.50 -2.59 47.74
C CYS A 530 6.46 -1.46 48.16
N ALA A 531 7.66 -1.41 47.58
CA ALA A 531 8.67 -0.41 47.90
C ALA A 531 8.23 1.03 47.55
N GLY A 532 7.33 1.20 46.58
CA GLY A 532 6.86 2.51 46.13
C GLY A 532 5.48 2.91 46.63
N ARG A 533 4.71 1.97 47.22
CA ARG A 533 3.26 2.10 47.42
C ARG A 533 2.59 2.55 46.11
N VAL A 534 2.87 1.82 45.02
CA VAL A 534 2.32 2.10 43.69
C VAL A 534 1.85 0.80 43.07
N ALA A 535 0.76 0.86 42.30
CA ALA A 535 0.31 -0.24 41.46
C ALA A 535 0.21 0.22 40.00
N TYR A 536 0.75 -0.58 39.09
CA TYR A 536 0.65 -0.34 37.65
C TYR A 536 -0.37 -1.26 37.00
N GLY A 537 -1.15 -0.74 36.07
CA GLY A 537 -2.10 -1.53 35.29
C GLY A 537 -2.17 -1.07 33.85
N ARG A 538 -3.11 -1.64 33.09
CA ARG A 538 -3.44 -1.18 31.75
C ARG A 538 -4.67 -0.29 31.79
N LEU A 539 -4.70 0.70 30.91
CA LEU A 539 -5.89 1.49 30.63
C LEU A 539 -6.45 1.02 29.28
N GLY A 540 -7.70 0.56 29.27
CA GLY A 540 -8.42 0.32 28.04
C GLY A 540 -8.92 1.65 27.50
N THR A 541 -8.55 1.99 26.27
CA THR A 541 -8.96 3.24 25.63
C THR A 541 -9.40 3.00 24.19
N VAL A 542 -10.24 3.91 23.74
CA VAL A 542 -10.64 4.06 22.35
C VAL A 542 -9.92 5.27 21.80
N VAL A 543 -8.88 5.06 21.01
CA VAL A 543 -8.13 6.15 20.37
C VAL A 543 -8.82 6.53 19.07
N SER A 544 -9.41 7.71 18.95
CA SER A 544 -10.06 8.15 17.69
C SER A 544 -9.88 9.64 17.47
N GLU A 545 -8.67 10.04 17.10
CA GLU A 545 -8.42 11.42 16.69
C GLU A 545 -7.47 11.49 15.49
N ASN A 546 -7.54 12.58 14.75
CA ASN A 546 -6.64 12.84 13.64
C ASN A 546 -5.27 13.24 14.20
N ASP A 547 -4.23 12.46 13.89
CA ASP A 547 -2.87 12.83 14.20
C ASP A 547 -2.30 13.69 13.07
N SER A 548 -1.28 14.50 13.36
CA SER A 548 -0.56 15.20 12.30
C SER A 548 0.92 15.29 12.60
N THR A 549 1.73 15.25 11.56
CA THR A 549 3.18 15.18 11.67
C THR A 549 3.81 16.17 10.72
N SER A 550 4.91 16.77 11.16
CA SER A 550 5.81 17.58 10.35
C SER A 550 7.20 17.06 10.58
N THR A 551 7.82 16.54 9.53
CA THR A 551 9.11 15.85 9.55
C THR A 551 10.07 16.57 8.61
N GLN A 552 11.29 16.81 9.08
CA GLN A 552 12.39 17.36 8.30
C GLN A 552 13.56 16.40 8.44
N ARG A 553 14.19 16.04 7.32
CA ARG A 553 15.33 15.12 7.30
C ARG A 553 16.42 15.64 6.38
N LEU A 554 17.65 15.56 6.85
CA LEU A 554 18.84 15.81 6.07
C LEU A 554 19.72 14.57 6.14
N ALA A 555 20.02 13.96 5.00
CA ALA A 555 20.88 12.81 4.93
C ALA A 555 22.03 13.01 3.94
N TYR A 556 23.23 12.64 4.36
CA TYR A 556 24.44 12.60 3.55
C TYR A 556 24.93 11.16 3.49
N THR A 557 25.09 10.65 2.27
CA THR A 557 25.60 9.30 2.03
C THR A 557 26.83 9.37 1.14
N ARG A 558 27.87 8.61 1.48
CA ARG A 558 29.08 8.47 0.66
C ARG A 558 29.50 7.02 0.60
N THR A 559 29.69 6.50 -0.59
CA THR A 559 30.06 5.09 -0.83
C THR A 559 31.28 5.00 -1.73
N THR A 560 32.36 4.41 -1.21
CA THR A 560 33.58 4.07 -1.93
C THR A 560 33.70 2.54 -2.05
N PRO A 561 34.65 2.00 -2.84
CA PRO A 561 34.88 0.55 -2.90
C PRO A 561 35.25 -0.10 -1.56
N ALA A 562 35.86 0.66 -0.64
CA ALA A 562 36.37 0.15 0.65
C ALA A 562 35.54 0.61 1.86
N SER A 563 34.68 1.63 1.69
CA SER A 563 33.93 2.20 2.80
C SER A 563 32.60 2.78 2.38
N ALA A 564 31.64 2.84 3.30
CA ALA A 564 30.41 3.59 3.11
C ALA A 564 29.99 4.26 4.41
N TYR A 565 29.47 5.48 4.31
CA TYR A 565 29.02 6.25 5.46
C TYR A 565 27.67 6.89 5.15
N SER A 566 26.81 6.92 6.15
CA SER A 566 25.50 7.57 6.11
C SER A 566 25.34 8.39 7.37
N LEU A 567 25.10 9.68 7.22
CA LEU A 567 24.75 10.61 8.30
C LEU A 567 23.33 11.11 8.05
N VAL A 568 22.45 10.99 9.03
CA VAL A 568 21.06 11.43 8.95
C VAL A 568 20.75 12.28 10.16
N ALA A 569 20.40 13.55 9.94
CA ALA A 569 19.77 14.40 10.94
C ALA A 569 18.26 14.44 10.67
N PHE A 570 17.45 14.43 11.72
CA PHE A 570 16.01 14.52 11.60
C PHE A 570 15.42 15.37 12.73
N ASP A 571 14.31 16.03 12.43
CA ASP A 571 13.45 16.72 13.39
C ASP A 571 12.01 16.48 12.95
N GLN A 572 11.18 16.03 13.87
CA GLN A 572 9.82 15.64 13.63
C GLN A 572 8.96 16.11 14.78
N ILE A 573 7.88 16.79 14.47
CA ILE A 573 6.86 17.20 15.41
C ILE A 573 5.62 16.39 15.06
N ALA A 574 5.07 15.67 16.02
CA ALA A 574 3.88 14.87 15.85
C ALA A 574 2.83 15.36 16.85
N HIS A 575 1.73 15.87 16.34
CA HIS A 575 0.60 16.37 17.10
C HIS A 575 -0.47 15.30 17.20
N ASN A 576 -1.14 15.26 18.35
CA ASN A 576 -2.27 14.38 18.61
C ASN A 576 -2.00 12.89 18.30
N VAL A 577 -0.76 12.43 18.52
CA VAL A 577 -0.40 11.04 18.22
C VAL A 577 -0.86 10.10 19.33
N PRO A 578 -1.31 8.89 19.00
CA PRO A 578 -1.55 7.87 20.00
C PRO A 578 -0.22 7.46 20.62
N MET A 579 -0.16 7.49 21.94
CA MET A 579 1.05 7.15 22.67
C MET A 579 0.75 6.42 23.97
N ARG A 580 1.47 5.32 24.22
CA ARG A 580 1.26 4.53 25.43
C ARG A 580 2.01 5.13 26.61
N TYR A 581 1.27 5.67 27.58
CA TYR A 581 1.85 6.23 28.79
C TYR A 581 1.03 5.97 30.05
N PRO A 582 1.67 6.06 31.23
CA PRO A 582 0.98 5.92 32.50
C PRO A 582 0.18 7.20 32.82
N VAL A 583 -1.11 7.02 33.04
CA VAL A 583 -2.02 8.05 33.57
C VAL A 583 -2.29 7.76 35.04
N ASN A 584 -2.21 8.79 35.89
CA ASN A 584 -2.51 8.62 37.30
C ASN A 584 -4.00 8.35 37.51
N GLY A 585 -4.32 7.39 38.37
CA GLY A 585 -5.68 6.94 38.61
C GLY A 585 -6.62 8.03 39.11
N ALA A 586 -6.09 8.99 39.85
CA ALA A 586 -6.87 10.11 40.37
C ALA A 586 -7.15 11.20 39.32
N ASP A 587 -6.50 11.14 38.14
CA ASP A 587 -6.82 11.99 36.99
C ASP A 587 -7.92 11.37 36.11
N LEU A 588 -8.21 10.07 36.28
CA LEU A 588 -9.23 9.36 35.50
C LEU A 588 -10.65 9.46 36.10
N GLY A 589 -10.78 9.86 37.36
CA GLY A 589 -12.05 10.10 38.06
C GLY A 589 -12.89 8.86 38.38
N PHE A 590 -12.88 7.82 37.55
CA PHE A 590 -13.72 6.61 37.74
C PHE A 590 -13.20 5.66 38.84
N LEU A 591 -11.94 5.82 39.27
CA LEU A 591 -11.35 4.96 40.29
C LEU A 591 -11.78 5.34 41.71
N ASP A 592 -12.12 6.61 41.96
CA ASP A 592 -12.43 7.11 43.30
C ASP A 592 -13.78 6.62 43.85
N SER A 593 -14.74 6.30 42.96
CA SER A 593 -16.09 5.87 43.33
C SER A 593 -16.37 4.39 43.09
N SER A 594 -15.35 3.59 42.74
CA SER A 594 -15.53 2.20 42.31
C SER A 594 -15.06 1.19 43.36
N SER A 595 -15.66 0.00 43.34
CA SER A 595 -15.20 -1.18 44.10
C SER A 595 -13.76 -1.57 43.77
N PHE A 596 -13.20 -1.01 42.69
CA PHE A 596 -11.83 -1.21 42.24
C PHE A 596 -10.78 -0.94 43.31
N LEU A 597 -10.84 0.22 43.99
CA LEU A 597 -9.85 0.56 45.02
C LEU A 597 -9.96 -0.36 46.23
N THR A 598 -11.18 -0.75 46.61
CA THR A 598 -11.41 -1.71 47.70
C THR A 598 -10.82 -3.07 47.35
N ASP A 599 -11.05 -3.57 46.14
CA ASP A 599 -10.51 -4.84 45.67
C ASP A 599 -8.99 -4.80 45.50
N ALA A 600 -8.44 -3.70 44.97
CA ALA A 600 -6.99 -3.48 44.84
C ALA A 600 -6.32 -3.45 46.22
N ASN A 601 -6.92 -2.78 47.19
CA ASN A 601 -6.46 -2.80 48.57
C ASN A 601 -6.53 -4.18 49.17
N ARG A 602 -7.64 -4.91 48.97
CA ARG A 602 -7.76 -6.29 49.45
C ARG A 602 -6.63 -7.17 48.92
N ILE A 603 -6.27 -7.04 47.65
CA ILE A 603 -5.18 -7.81 47.03
C ILE A 603 -3.81 -7.34 47.53
N ALA A 604 -3.57 -6.02 47.60
CA ALA A 604 -2.31 -5.45 48.08
C ALA A 604 -1.94 -5.94 49.48
N HIS A 605 -2.91 -6.01 50.41
CA HIS A 605 -2.67 -6.42 51.80
C HIS A 605 -2.57 -7.95 51.99
N LEU A 606 -2.68 -8.75 50.94
CA LEU A 606 -2.48 -10.20 51.06
C LEU A 606 -1.04 -10.51 51.52
N PRO A 607 -0.84 -11.54 52.36
CA PRO A 607 0.49 -11.90 52.88
C PRO A 607 1.56 -12.15 51.81
N THR A 608 1.15 -12.53 50.60
CA THR A 608 2.04 -12.85 49.47
C THR A 608 2.36 -11.63 48.60
N VAL A 609 1.58 -10.55 48.69
CA VAL A 609 1.70 -9.36 47.82
C VAL A 609 2.49 -8.27 48.54
N CYS A 610 1.84 -7.44 49.36
CA CYS A 610 2.45 -6.36 50.13
C CYS A 610 1.91 -6.33 51.58
N PRO A 611 2.23 -7.33 52.43
CA PRO A 611 1.78 -7.35 53.82
C PRO A 611 2.15 -6.06 54.56
N GLY A 612 1.15 -5.45 55.20
CA GLY A 612 1.33 -4.24 55.99
C GLY A 612 1.56 -2.95 55.19
N SER A 613 1.41 -2.97 53.86
CA SER A 613 1.41 -1.72 53.08
C SER A 613 0.23 -0.84 53.47
N PRO A 614 0.38 0.50 53.55
CA PRO A 614 -0.77 1.39 53.72
C PRO A 614 -1.76 1.25 52.56
N PRO A 615 -3.06 1.55 52.76
CA PRO A 615 -4.04 1.47 51.69
C PRO A 615 -3.69 2.31 50.46
N LEU A 616 -3.73 1.71 49.28
CA LEU A 616 -3.64 2.40 48.00
C LEU A 616 -4.81 3.37 47.85
N THR A 617 -4.49 4.58 47.40
CA THR A 617 -5.42 5.58 46.92
C THR A 617 -5.40 5.61 45.40
N SER A 618 -6.32 6.33 44.76
CA SER A 618 -6.27 6.56 43.30
C SER A 618 -4.96 7.22 42.85
N GLN A 619 -4.30 7.99 43.72
CA GLN A 619 -3.00 8.62 43.45
C GLN A 619 -1.85 7.60 43.39
N ASP A 620 -2.04 6.41 43.96
CA ASP A 620 -1.06 5.33 44.00
C ASP A 620 -1.20 4.37 42.82
N ILE A 621 -2.16 4.60 41.92
CA ILE A 621 -2.43 3.74 40.77
C ILE A 621 -2.03 4.47 39.48
N TYR A 622 -1.27 3.81 38.62
CA TYR A 622 -0.90 4.33 37.31
C TYR A 622 -1.30 3.32 36.23
N LEU A 623 -2.13 3.73 35.28
CA LEU A 623 -2.64 2.86 34.22
C LEU A 623 -2.02 3.25 32.88
N PHE A 624 -1.35 2.30 32.22
CA PHE A 624 -0.72 2.46 30.91
C PHE A 624 -1.72 2.14 29.80
N GLY A 625 -2.03 3.12 28.95
CA GLY A 625 -2.82 2.91 27.74
C GLY A 625 -2.47 3.93 26.68
N PRO A 626 -2.86 3.68 25.42
CA PRO A 626 -2.69 4.69 24.39
C PRO A 626 -3.62 5.86 24.67
N MET A 627 -3.03 7.04 24.78
CA MET A 627 -3.74 8.32 24.93
C MET A 627 -3.65 9.08 23.60
N THR A 628 -4.75 9.71 23.18
CA THR A 628 -4.75 10.76 22.14
C THR A 628 -4.50 12.13 22.78
N GLY A 629 -4.42 13.18 21.98
CA GLY A 629 -4.11 14.55 22.39
C GLY A 629 -2.61 14.79 22.64
N ILE A 630 -1.77 13.77 22.42
CA ILE A 630 -0.36 13.86 22.79
C ILE A 630 0.47 14.45 21.65
N ASP A 631 1.00 15.64 21.89
CA ASP A 631 2.04 16.24 21.05
C ASP A 631 3.43 15.77 21.50
N THR A 632 4.25 15.38 20.54
CA THR A 632 5.64 14.94 20.73
C THR A 632 6.56 15.56 19.70
N ARG A 633 7.84 15.69 20.07
CA ARG A 633 8.91 16.10 19.16
C ARG A 633 10.04 15.08 19.21
N TYR A 634 10.36 14.50 18.06
CA TYR A 634 11.46 13.56 17.86
C TYR A 634 12.54 14.26 17.05
N SER A 635 13.74 14.34 17.58
CA SER A 635 14.88 14.94 16.87
C SER A 635 16.13 14.13 17.13
N GLY A 636 17.04 14.10 16.18
CA GLY A 636 18.21 13.27 16.35
C GLY A 636 19.22 13.30 15.23
N LEU A 637 20.30 12.56 15.47
CA LEU A 637 21.38 12.35 14.53
C LEU A 637 21.76 10.87 14.54
N ARG A 638 21.78 10.25 13.37
CA ARG A 638 22.24 8.88 13.18
C ARG A 638 23.43 8.88 12.23
N ALA A 639 24.53 8.29 12.65
CA ALA A 639 25.69 8.05 11.81
C ALA A 639 25.97 6.56 11.74
N ILE A 640 26.15 6.04 10.54
CA ILE A 640 26.47 4.64 10.27
C ILE A 640 27.65 4.61 9.31
N GLY A 641 28.64 3.78 9.62
CA GLY A 641 29.78 3.50 8.76
C GLY A 641 29.84 2.04 8.38
N SER A 642 30.60 1.76 7.33
CA SER A 642 31.05 0.44 6.94
C SER A 642 32.45 0.60 6.38
N VAL A 643 33.40 -0.19 6.87
CA VAL A 643 34.79 -0.19 6.40
C VAL A 643 35.18 -1.64 6.18
N THR A 644 35.65 -1.96 4.97
CA THR A 644 36.10 -3.30 4.61
C THR A 644 37.59 -3.27 4.29
N LYS A 645 38.38 -4.09 4.99
CA LYS A 645 39.82 -4.25 4.78
C LYS A 645 40.18 -5.74 4.80
N GLY A 646 40.46 -6.30 3.62
CA GLY A 646 40.73 -7.73 3.46
C GLY A 646 39.51 -8.57 3.84
N PRO A 647 39.66 -9.59 4.70
CA PRO A 647 38.55 -10.44 5.15
C PRO A 647 37.67 -9.80 6.24
N ILE A 648 38.06 -8.63 6.77
CA ILE A 648 37.35 -7.97 7.88
C ILE A 648 36.50 -6.82 7.35
N ARG A 649 35.24 -6.77 7.78
CA ARG A 649 34.33 -5.66 7.64
C ARG A 649 33.90 -5.18 9.03
N VAL A 650 33.92 -3.88 9.25
CA VAL A 650 33.46 -3.24 10.49
C VAL A 650 32.40 -2.22 10.15
N ASP A 651 31.24 -2.35 10.77
CA ASP A 651 30.09 -1.48 10.58
C ASP A 651 29.73 -0.75 11.89
N PRO A 652 30.42 0.37 12.21
CA PRO A 652 30.12 1.17 13.39
C PRO A 652 28.83 1.97 13.21
N PHE A 653 28.12 2.22 14.30
CA PHE A 653 26.97 3.10 14.31
C PHE A 653 26.86 3.91 15.61
N VAL A 654 26.22 5.08 15.50
CA VAL A 654 25.75 5.88 16.62
C VAL A 654 24.41 6.52 16.26
N SER A 655 23.48 6.53 17.19
CA SER A 655 22.17 7.17 17.09
C SER A 655 21.94 8.00 18.35
N LEU A 656 21.78 9.30 18.17
CA LEU A 656 21.42 10.26 19.20
C LEU A 656 19.94 10.61 19.01
N ILE A 657 19.11 10.28 19.99
CA ILE A 657 17.65 10.43 19.87
C ILE A 657 17.12 11.26 21.03
N ARG A 658 16.46 12.36 20.69
CA ARG A 658 15.69 13.21 21.60
C ARG A 658 14.21 13.07 21.25
N ALA A 659 13.48 12.29 22.02
CA ALA A 659 12.03 12.22 21.95
C ALA A 659 11.48 12.99 23.14
N ARG A 660 10.76 14.08 22.93
CA ARG A 660 10.25 14.94 23.99
C ARG A 660 8.74 15.08 23.92
N LEU A 661 8.10 15.17 25.07
CA LEU A 661 6.69 15.52 25.16
C LEU A 661 6.52 17.03 24.92
N ALA A 662 5.61 17.42 24.05
CA ALA A 662 5.23 18.81 23.78
C ALA A 662 3.77 19.12 24.15
N SER A 663 3.01 18.09 24.55
CA SER A 663 1.59 18.17 24.88
C SER A 663 1.28 19.04 26.10
N THR A 664 0.14 19.73 26.06
CA THR A 664 -0.46 20.45 27.19
C THR A 664 -1.70 19.74 27.75
N GLU A 665 -1.92 18.47 27.39
CA GLU A 665 -3.08 17.71 27.85
C GLU A 665 -3.19 17.68 29.39
N PRO A 666 -4.41 17.70 29.96
CA PRO A 666 -4.60 17.79 31.42
C PRO A 666 -3.90 16.66 32.21
N PHE A 667 -3.89 15.44 31.68
CA PHE A 667 -3.22 14.31 32.33
C PHE A 667 -1.69 14.33 32.18
N VAL A 668 -1.15 15.09 31.23
CA VAL A 668 0.30 15.36 31.10
C VAL A 668 0.72 16.48 32.04
N THR A 669 -0.11 17.50 32.18
CA THR A 669 0.19 18.69 33.00
C THR A 669 -0.26 18.55 34.46
N SER A 670 -0.99 17.48 34.80
CA SER A 670 -1.39 17.12 36.15
C SER A 670 -0.20 17.09 37.11
N PRO A 671 -0.31 17.67 38.33
CA PRO A 671 0.74 17.58 39.35
C PRO A 671 1.21 16.15 39.64
N ARG A 672 0.34 15.16 39.41
CA ARG A 672 0.58 13.73 39.66
C ARG A 672 1.18 12.98 38.46
N SER A 673 1.29 13.66 37.32
CA SER A 673 1.87 13.08 36.11
C SER A 673 3.36 12.87 36.28
N ILE A 674 3.84 11.68 35.92
CA ILE A 674 5.28 11.43 35.79
C ILE A 674 5.86 11.97 34.48
N LEU A 675 4.98 12.34 33.54
CA LEU A 675 5.34 13.01 32.32
C LEU A 675 5.45 14.50 32.57
N ARG A 676 6.45 15.15 31.97
CA ARG A 676 6.57 16.61 32.00
C ARG A 676 6.85 17.12 30.59
N PRO A 677 6.15 18.17 30.13
CA PRO A 677 6.48 18.82 28.86
C PRO A 677 7.97 19.18 28.80
N GLY A 678 8.61 18.88 27.68
CA GLY A 678 10.04 19.10 27.43
C GLY A 678 10.98 17.99 27.93
N MET A 679 10.52 17.07 28.79
CA MET A 679 11.34 15.92 29.21
C MET A 679 11.47 14.87 28.12
N GLN A 680 12.57 14.11 28.17
CA GLN A 680 12.75 12.93 27.34
C GLN A 680 11.65 11.91 27.67
N LEU A 681 11.04 11.33 26.64
CA LEU A 681 10.04 10.28 26.80
C LEU A 681 10.66 9.03 27.44
N PHE A 682 9.93 8.40 28.36
CA PHE A 682 10.40 7.20 29.03
C PHE A 682 10.64 6.06 28.05
N GLY A 683 11.65 5.23 28.31
CA GLY A 683 11.98 4.10 27.45
C GLY A 683 12.72 4.45 26.15
N VAL A 684 12.98 5.73 25.88
CA VAL A 684 13.75 6.19 24.70
C VAL A 684 15.18 6.59 25.10
N PRO A 685 16.20 5.77 24.77
CA PRO A 685 17.58 6.05 25.13
C PRO A 685 18.11 7.25 24.34
N TYR A 686 18.84 8.14 25.01
CA TYR A 686 19.47 9.30 24.38
C TYR A 686 20.59 8.90 23.42
N VAL A 687 21.39 7.89 23.79
CA VAL A 687 22.47 7.34 22.95
C VAL A 687 22.26 5.86 22.73
N GLN A 688 22.30 5.45 21.46
CA GLN A 688 22.58 4.07 21.07
C GLN A 688 23.86 4.07 20.23
N ALA A 689 24.81 3.21 20.56
CA ALA A 689 26.06 3.11 19.80
C ALA A 689 26.51 1.65 19.71
N GLY A 690 27.34 1.33 18.73
CA GLY A 690 27.81 -0.04 18.59
C GLY A 690 28.65 -0.25 17.35
N ALA A 691 29.05 -1.50 17.15
CA ALA A 691 29.75 -1.94 15.95
C ALA A 691 29.49 -3.42 15.68
N LEU A 692 29.20 -3.74 14.42
CA LEU A 692 29.22 -5.10 13.91
C LEU A 692 30.57 -5.35 13.23
N VAL A 693 31.30 -6.36 13.70
CA VAL A 693 32.52 -6.85 13.08
C VAL A 693 32.19 -8.16 12.39
N ASP A 694 32.51 -8.29 11.11
CA ASP A 694 32.30 -9.46 10.26
C ASP A 694 33.64 -9.88 9.64
N TYR A 695 34.11 -11.08 9.96
CA TYR A 695 35.32 -11.69 9.44
C TYR A 695 34.98 -12.89 8.56
N LYS A 696 35.40 -12.85 7.29
CA LYS A 696 35.12 -13.89 6.28
C LYS A 696 36.40 -14.43 5.70
N ASN A 697 36.70 -15.71 5.94
CA ASN A 697 37.84 -16.39 5.35
C ASN A 697 37.50 -17.83 4.94
N GLY A 698 37.39 -18.05 3.63
CA GLY A 698 37.04 -19.35 3.07
C GLY A 698 35.64 -19.80 3.52
N PRO A 699 35.49 -21.03 4.08
CA PRO A 699 34.20 -21.54 4.57
C PRO A 699 33.77 -20.94 5.91
N LEU A 700 34.64 -20.22 6.61
CA LEU A 700 34.37 -19.68 7.94
C LEU A 700 34.00 -18.19 7.86
N GLU A 701 32.88 -17.86 8.50
CA GLU A 701 32.46 -16.49 8.81
C GLU A 701 32.33 -16.36 10.34
N VAL A 702 32.89 -15.32 10.92
CA VAL A 702 32.74 -14.98 12.34
C VAL A 702 32.26 -13.55 12.44
N ALA A 703 31.15 -13.34 13.13
CA ALA A 703 30.57 -12.04 13.36
C ALA A 703 30.45 -11.75 14.87
N ALA A 704 30.68 -10.49 15.25
CA ALA A 704 30.51 -10.02 16.62
C ALA A 704 29.82 -8.65 16.59
N ASN A 705 28.78 -8.47 17.40
CA ASN A 705 28.01 -7.24 17.46
C ASN A 705 28.02 -6.71 18.89
N TYR A 706 28.67 -5.57 19.10
CA TYR A 706 28.63 -4.85 20.36
C TYR A 706 27.62 -3.71 20.27
N ARG A 707 26.78 -3.56 21.30
CA ARG A 707 25.80 -2.47 21.41
C ARG A 707 25.87 -1.84 22.79
N TYR A 708 25.65 -0.54 22.85
CA TYR A 708 25.53 0.26 24.04
C TYR A 708 24.20 1.02 24.02
N TYR A 709 23.52 1.02 25.16
CA TYR A 709 22.32 1.79 25.42
C TYR A 709 22.57 2.71 26.60
N SER A 710 22.25 4.00 26.45
CA SER A 710 22.24 4.92 27.58
C SER A 710 21.12 4.58 28.57
N GLU A 711 21.07 5.33 29.67
CA GLU A 711 19.90 5.34 30.56
C GLU A 711 18.62 5.73 29.82
N ASN A 712 17.47 5.52 30.47
CA ASN A 712 16.15 5.71 29.90
C ASN A 712 15.91 4.87 28.64
N ASN A 713 16.51 3.68 28.58
CA ASN A 713 16.28 2.70 27.51
C ASN A 713 14.95 1.96 27.71
N SER A 714 14.53 1.19 26.70
CA SER A 714 13.26 0.45 26.70
C SER A 714 13.15 -0.64 27.77
N LEU A 715 14.21 -0.92 28.53
CA LEU A 715 14.16 -1.82 29.68
C LEU A 715 13.99 -1.07 31.00
N ASP A 716 13.87 0.26 30.97
CA ASP A 716 13.82 1.12 32.16
C ASP A 716 14.97 0.85 33.14
N ALA A 717 16.12 0.45 32.57
CA ALA A 717 17.32 0.07 33.30
C ALA A 717 18.42 1.13 33.16
N ARG A 718 19.45 1.01 34.00
CA ARG A 718 20.68 1.80 33.87
C ARG A 718 21.35 1.55 32.52
N ALA A 719 22.25 2.44 32.11
CA ALA A 719 23.03 2.25 30.89
C ALA A 719 23.78 0.90 30.91
N PHE A 720 23.75 0.19 29.78
CA PHE A 720 24.37 -1.13 29.66
C PHE A 720 24.87 -1.37 28.23
N GLY A 721 25.72 -2.38 28.07
CA GLY A 721 26.16 -2.84 26.76
C GLY A 721 26.07 -4.34 26.62
N THR A 722 25.74 -4.80 25.43
CA THR A 722 25.60 -6.21 25.08
C THR A 722 26.61 -6.60 24.00
N LEU A 723 27.06 -7.86 24.06
CA LEU A 723 27.92 -8.46 23.05
C LEU A 723 27.28 -9.75 22.57
N ASP A 724 27.04 -9.82 21.26
CA ASP A 724 26.59 -11.03 20.58
C ASP A 724 27.68 -11.53 19.64
N VAL A 725 27.87 -12.84 19.55
CA VAL A 725 28.90 -13.46 18.71
C VAL A 725 28.28 -14.63 17.94
N GLY A 726 28.68 -14.80 16.68
CA GLY A 726 28.21 -15.87 15.79
C GLY A 726 29.36 -16.37 14.92
N ALA A 727 29.39 -17.67 14.67
CA ALA A 727 30.33 -18.31 13.76
C ALA A 727 29.57 -19.25 12.83
N VAL A 728 29.78 -19.10 11.52
CA VAL A 728 29.17 -19.91 10.47
C VAL A 728 30.26 -20.66 9.73
N PHE A 729 30.13 -21.98 9.67
CA PHE A 729 30.96 -22.85 8.84
C PHE A 729 30.14 -23.39 7.68
N THR A 730 30.47 -22.96 6.47
CA THR A 730 29.78 -23.37 5.24
C THR A 730 30.50 -24.52 4.55
N SER A 731 29.82 -25.63 4.33
CA SER A 731 30.32 -26.80 3.61
C SER A 731 29.52 -27.06 2.33
N LYS A 732 29.93 -28.07 1.53
CA LYS A 732 29.16 -28.51 0.36
C LYS A 732 27.78 -29.11 0.73
N ARG A 733 27.59 -29.55 1.98
CA ARG A 733 26.36 -30.23 2.45
C ARG A 733 25.40 -29.31 3.21
N GLY A 734 25.82 -28.09 3.54
CA GLY A 734 25.07 -27.17 4.39
C GLY A 734 26.00 -26.28 5.22
N ALA A 735 25.42 -25.44 6.05
CA ALA A 735 26.12 -24.56 6.98
C ALA A 735 25.77 -24.91 8.43
N VAL A 736 26.78 -24.85 9.30
CA VAL A 736 26.59 -24.92 10.76
C VAL A 736 26.84 -23.53 11.33
N THR A 737 25.87 -22.99 12.05
CA THR A 737 25.94 -21.69 12.72
C THR A 737 25.92 -21.92 14.23
N VAL A 738 26.94 -21.45 14.93
CA VAL A 738 26.96 -21.39 16.40
C VAL A 738 26.86 -19.92 16.79
N ARG A 739 25.91 -19.56 17.65
CA ARG A 739 25.72 -18.19 18.11
C ARG A 739 25.57 -18.12 19.62
N ALA A 740 26.03 -17.03 20.19
CA ALA A 740 25.86 -16.67 21.57
C ALA A 740 25.37 -15.22 21.67
N THR A 741 24.20 -15.01 22.28
CA THR A 741 23.63 -13.68 22.52
C THR A 741 23.83 -13.28 23.98
N ASN A 742 23.97 -11.97 24.24
CA ASN A 742 24.29 -11.40 25.55
C ASN A 742 25.43 -12.13 26.29
N VAL A 743 26.57 -12.32 25.62
CA VAL A 743 27.72 -13.09 26.14
C VAL A 743 28.21 -12.57 27.50
N THR A 744 28.04 -11.27 27.75
CA THR A 744 28.43 -10.57 28.98
C THR A 744 27.42 -10.70 30.12
N ASN A 745 26.25 -11.32 29.91
CA ASN A 745 25.15 -11.37 30.88
C ASN A 745 24.73 -9.98 31.38
N ALA A 746 24.81 -8.95 30.52
CA ALA A 746 24.41 -7.61 30.91
C ALA A 746 22.93 -7.58 31.28
N LEU A 747 22.62 -7.12 32.48
CA LEU A 747 21.26 -7.05 33.05
C LEU A 747 20.47 -8.38 32.98
N ALA A 748 21.18 -9.51 32.96
CA ALA A 748 20.57 -10.82 32.90
C ALA A 748 19.77 -11.09 34.18
N SER A 749 18.46 -11.31 34.03
CA SER A 749 17.57 -11.71 35.12
C SER A 749 16.34 -12.40 34.54
N SER A 750 15.68 -13.23 35.34
CA SER A 750 14.40 -13.82 34.97
C SER A 750 13.20 -12.96 35.38
N PHE A 751 13.43 -11.96 36.23
CA PHE A 751 12.41 -11.06 36.77
C PHE A 751 12.81 -9.60 36.63
N ALA A 752 11.80 -8.78 36.36
CA ALA A 752 11.83 -7.34 36.47
C ALA A 752 11.89 -6.94 37.95
N THR A 753 12.71 -5.94 38.24
CA THR A 753 13.03 -5.52 39.62
C THR A 753 12.79 -4.03 39.80
N VAL A 754 12.51 -3.62 41.04
CA VAL A 754 12.24 -2.22 41.37
C VAL A 754 13.55 -1.46 41.54
N GLY A 755 13.58 -0.19 41.12
CA GLY A 755 14.58 0.77 41.61
C GLY A 755 15.84 0.93 40.76
N ALA A 756 15.86 0.43 39.52
CA ALA A 756 16.92 0.79 38.59
C ALA A 756 16.86 2.27 38.20
N LEU A 757 15.65 2.80 38.03
CA LEU A 757 15.32 4.19 37.74
C LEU A 757 14.07 4.60 38.54
N SER A 758 13.84 5.90 38.70
CA SER A 758 12.61 6.46 39.27
C SER A 758 12.19 7.67 38.45
N ALA A 759 10.88 7.84 38.29
CA ALA A 759 10.29 9.01 37.66
C ALA A 759 9.78 9.97 38.74
N THR A 760 10.04 11.26 38.61
CA THR A 760 9.54 12.26 39.55
C THR A 760 8.30 12.92 38.96
N THR A 761 7.17 12.81 39.65
CA THR A 761 5.93 13.52 39.29
C THR A 761 6.13 15.03 39.31
N ILE A 762 5.27 15.80 38.64
CA ILE A 762 5.37 17.27 38.60
C ILE A 762 5.41 17.89 40.01
N ASP A 763 4.66 17.35 40.98
CA ASP A 763 4.63 17.78 42.38
C ASP A 763 5.82 17.29 43.24
N GLY A 764 6.77 16.54 42.65
CA GLY A 764 8.02 16.13 43.30
C GLY A 764 8.00 14.74 43.94
N ARG A 765 6.88 13.99 43.89
CA ARG A 765 6.84 12.60 44.35
C ARG A 765 7.69 11.69 43.44
N SER A 766 8.58 10.91 44.05
CA SER A 766 9.36 9.91 43.33
C SER A 766 8.58 8.61 43.19
N ILE A 767 8.40 8.15 41.96
CA ILE A 767 7.67 6.95 41.57
C ILE A 767 8.69 5.94 41.01
N PRO A 768 8.92 4.79 41.68
CA PRO A 768 9.90 3.83 41.21
C PRO A 768 9.43 3.15 39.93
N LEU A 769 10.31 3.11 38.93
CA LEU A 769 10.07 2.37 37.70
C LEU A 769 10.51 0.90 37.87
N VAL A 770 9.89 0.02 37.09
CA VAL A 770 10.24 -1.40 37.06
C VAL A 770 11.26 -1.61 35.94
N ALA A 771 12.50 -1.95 36.31
CA ALA A 771 13.52 -2.33 35.35
C ALA A 771 13.17 -3.72 34.79
N ARG A 772 12.96 -3.81 33.48
CA ARG A 772 12.72 -5.06 32.77
C ARG A 772 14.05 -5.81 32.60
N PRO A 773 14.05 -7.14 32.75
CA PRO A 773 15.26 -7.91 32.57
C PRO A 773 15.65 -7.96 31.09
N PHE A 774 16.94 -8.06 30.82
CA PHE A 774 17.42 -8.47 29.50
C PHE A 774 17.60 -9.99 29.49
N PRO A 775 17.30 -10.70 28.39
CA PRO A 775 17.57 -12.14 28.31
C PRO A 775 19.01 -12.45 28.69
N GLY A 776 19.23 -13.49 29.50
CA GLY A 776 20.56 -13.94 29.85
C GLY A 776 21.33 -14.47 28.64
N ARG A 777 22.57 -14.91 28.87
CA ARG A 777 23.40 -15.51 27.83
C ARG A 777 22.70 -16.74 27.25
N ARG A 778 22.40 -16.70 25.96
CA ARG A 778 21.84 -17.84 25.23
C ARG A 778 22.82 -18.30 24.18
N ILE A 779 23.00 -19.62 24.09
CA ILE A 779 23.85 -20.25 23.08
C ILE A 779 22.93 -21.11 22.22
N SER A 780 23.04 -21.02 20.90
CA SER A 780 22.33 -21.91 20.00
C SER A 780 23.20 -22.38 18.84
N VAL A 781 22.89 -23.57 18.36
CA VAL A 781 23.49 -24.22 17.20
C VAL A 781 22.39 -24.41 16.17
N GLU A 782 22.69 -24.05 14.94
CA GLU A 782 21.80 -24.24 13.80
C GLU A 782 22.55 -24.98 12.69
N TYR A 783 21.82 -25.88 12.04
CA TYR A 783 22.22 -26.51 10.80
C TYR A 783 21.24 -26.10 9.71
N SER A 784 21.75 -25.54 8.62
CA SER A 784 20.96 -25.22 7.43
C SER A 784 21.49 -25.96 6.21
N THR A 785 20.59 -26.44 5.38
CA THR A 785 20.93 -27.09 4.11
C THR A 785 19.94 -26.74 3.02
N VAL A 786 20.39 -26.80 1.78
CA VAL A 786 19.58 -26.60 0.59
C VAL A 786 19.69 -27.83 -0.28
N LEU A 787 18.57 -28.51 -0.51
CA LEU A 787 18.46 -29.69 -1.35
C LEU A 787 17.89 -29.30 -2.71
N GLY A 788 18.47 -29.82 -3.79
CA GLY A 788 18.04 -29.56 -5.17
C GLY A 788 19.19 -29.15 -6.09
N VAL A 789 18.90 -29.00 -7.38
CA VAL A 789 19.89 -28.59 -8.39
C VAL A 789 20.07 -27.08 -8.30
N ALA A 790 20.84 -26.64 -7.32
CA ALA A 790 21.32 -25.27 -7.26
C ALA A 790 22.39 -25.09 -8.34
N ASP A 791 22.03 -24.47 -9.46
CA ASP A 791 23.02 -24.06 -10.44
C ASP A 791 23.90 -22.98 -9.78
N ARG A 792 25.13 -23.36 -9.39
CA ARG A 792 26.07 -22.51 -8.60
C ARG A 792 26.57 -21.26 -9.34
N GLY A 793 25.95 -20.89 -10.47
CA GLY A 793 26.33 -19.75 -11.30
C GLY A 793 25.19 -18.98 -11.94
N ALA A 794 23.91 -19.30 -11.67
CA ALA A 794 22.81 -18.54 -12.26
C ALA A 794 22.55 -17.27 -11.44
N PRO A 795 22.60 -16.06 -12.04
CA PRO A 795 22.16 -14.86 -11.36
C PRO A 795 20.71 -15.06 -10.92
N THR A 796 20.39 -14.56 -9.72
CA THR A 796 19.02 -14.25 -9.26
C THR A 796 18.16 -13.88 -10.46
N ALA A 797 16.99 -14.52 -10.57
CA ALA A 797 15.97 -14.21 -11.57
C ALA A 797 15.94 -12.69 -11.79
N ARG A 798 15.98 -12.26 -13.07
CA ARG A 798 15.92 -10.86 -13.46
C ARG A 798 14.98 -10.12 -12.50
N ALA A 799 15.51 -9.17 -11.73
CA ALA A 799 14.69 -8.05 -11.31
C ALA A 799 14.23 -7.41 -12.62
N PHE A 800 12.96 -7.63 -12.96
CA PHE A 800 12.36 -7.17 -14.21
C PHE A 800 12.20 -5.65 -14.13
N THR A 801 13.26 -4.92 -14.48
CA THR A 801 13.16 -3.49 -14.81
C THR A 801 12.71 -3.41 -16.26
N GLY A 802 11.44 -3.05 -16.49
CA GLY A 802 10.85 -2.98 -17.81
C GLY A 802 11.57 -1.98 -18.71
N GLY A 803 11.97 -2.47 -19.88
CA GLY A 803 12.45 -1.64 -20.97
C GLY A 803 11.30 -0.83 -21.57
N THR A 804 11.59 0.43 -21.85
CA THR A 804 10.72 1.37 -22.55
C THR A 804 10.57 0.96 -24.01
N GLU A 805 9.39 0.49 -24.41
CA GLU A 805 8.96 0.55 -25.80
C GLU A 805 8.06 1.78 -26.00
N THR A 806 8.27 2.46 -27.13
CA THR A 806 7.66 3.74 -27.49
C THR A 806 6.14 3.63 -27.69
N PRO A 807 5.37 4.68 -27.36
CA PRO A 807 3.91 4.67 -27.40
C PRO A 807 3.39 4.55 -28.84
N ARG A 808 2.29 3.81 -29.02
CA ARG A 808 1.50 3.88 -30.25
C ARG A 808 0.41 4.97 -30.14
N PRO A 809 0.12 5.69 -31.23
CA PRO A 809 -0.76 6.86 -31.21
C PRO A 809 -2.24 6.48 -31.09
N VAL A 810 -3.01 7.42 -30.52
CA VAL A 810 -4.48 7.47 -30.53
C VAL A 810 -4.98 7.41 -31.99
N VAL A 811 -5.89 6.49 -32.29
CA VAL A 811 -6.45 6.29 -33.64
C VAL A 811 -7.82 6.98 -33.72
N GLY A 812 -8.00 7.89 -34.67
CA GLY A 812 -9.26 8.61 -34.89
C GLY A 812 -10.44 7.72 -35.31
N LEU A 813 -11.63 8.32 -35.39
CA LEU A 813 -12.85 7.65 -35.85
C LEU A 813 -12.68 7.08 -37.28
N PRO A 814 -13.11 5.84 -37.55
CA PRO A 814 -13.05 5.27 -38.88
C PRO A 814 -13.97 6.02 -39.84
N SER A 815 -13.58 6.15 -41.11
CA SER A 815 -14.33 6.86 -42.15
C SER A 815 -15.57 6.12 -42.67
N GLY A 816 -16.06 5.10 -41.96
CA GLY A 816 -17.19 4.29 -42.41
C GLY A 816 -17.72 3.31 -41.33
N PRO A 817 -18.90 2.70 -41.59
CA PRO A 817 -19.59 1.89 -40.61
C PRO A 817 -18.85 0.59 -40.25
N VAL A 818 -18.92 0.19 -38.98
CA VAL A 818 -18.29 -1.05 -38.48
C VAL A 818 -19.14 -2.25 -38.92
N SER A 819 -18.56 -3.19 -39.65
CA SER A 819 -19.27 -4.34 -40.24
C SER A 819 -19.79 -5.37 -39.22
N ALA A 820 -19.25 -5.39 -38.00
CA ALA A 820 -19.68 -6.29 -36.93
C ALA A 820 -19.51 -5.64 -35.54
N PRO A 821 -20.34 -4.65 -35.17
CA PRO A 821 -20.09 -3.82 -33.99
C PRO A 821 -20.33 -4.55 -32.66
N PHE A 822 -20.98 -5.72 -32.68
CA PHE A 822 -21.23 -6.56 -31.51
C PHE A 822 -20.41 -7.86 -31.48
N ALA A 823 -19.40 -7.98 -32.33
CA ALA A 823 -18.49 -9.12 -32.28
C ALA A 823 -17.64 -9.06 -31.00
N LEU A 824 -17.52 -10.19 -30.30
CA LEU A 824 -16.65 -10.31 -29.15
C LEU A 824 -15.19 -10.51 -29.59
N ARG A 825 -14.28 -9.97 -28.79
CA ARG A 825 -12.83 -10.05 -28.95
C ARG A 825 -12.30 -11.41 -28.56
N ASN A 826 -12.35 -12.34 -29.50
CA ASN A 826 -11.73 -13.67 -29.34
C ASN A 826 -10.19 -13.60 -29.39
N ASP A 827 -9.62 -12.46 -29.78
CA ASP A 827 -8.18 -12.18 -29.80
C ASP A 827 -7.62 -11.72 -28.44
N ASN A 828 -8.49 -11.30 -27.51
CA ASN A 828 -8.08 -10.86 -26.19
C ASN A 828 -8.13 -12.04 -25.21
N PRO A 829 -6.99 -12.55 -24.70
CA PRO A 829 -6.99 -13.65 -23.74
C PRO A 829 -7.66 -13.31 -22.40
N ALA A 830 -7.94 -12.02 -22.12
CA ALA A 830 -8.74 -11.59 -20.98
C ALA A 830 -10.26 -11.78 -21.19
N CYS A 831 -10.70 -12.06 -22.42
CA CYS A 831 -12.06 -12.49 -22.72
C CYS A 831 -12.14 -14.03 -22.69
N ASP A 832 -11.99 -14.61 -21.50
CA ASP A 832 -12.16 -16.05 -21.30
C ASP A 832 -13.61 -16.48 -21.52
N PHE A 833 -13.87 -17.80 -21.54
CA PHE A 833 -15.20 -18.34 -21.85
C PHE A 833 -16.32 -17.77 -20.95
N GLU A 834 -16.07 -17.63 -19.64
CA GLU A 834 -17.05 -17.10 -18.69
C GLU A 834 -17.28 -15.59 -18.87
N THR A 835 -16.21 -14.84 -19.14
CA THR A 835 -16.27 -13.40 -19.42
C THR A 835 -16.96 -13.15 -20.77
N ALA A 836 -16.68 -13.97 -21.78
CA ALA A 836 -17.33 -13.94 -23.09
C ALA A 836 -18.83 -14.23 -22.97
N LYS A 837 -19.24 -15.20 -22.13
CA LYS A 837 -20.65 -15.50 -21.87
C LYS A 837 -21.38 -14.31 -21.23
N LYS A 838 -20.74 -13.63 -20.27
CA LYS A 838 -21.29 -12.41 -19.63
C LYS A 838 -21.34 -11.23 -20.60
N ALA A 839 -20.30 -11.07 -21.44
CA ALA A 839 -20.29 -10.06 -22.48
C ALA A 839 -21.38 -10.30 -23.52
N GLU A 840 -21.61 -11.56 -23.92
CA GLU A 840 -22.66 -11.94 -24.85
C GLU A 840 -24.06 -11.67 -24.26
N ALA A 841 -24.27 -11.93 -22.97
CA ALA A 841 -25.50 -11.56 -22.29
C ALA A 841 -25.76 -10.04 -22.30
N PHE A 842 -24.70 -9.23 -22.29
CA PHE A 842 -24.79 -7.77 -22.40
C PHE A 842 -25.06 -7.31 -23.84
N VAL A 843 -24.39 -7.88 -24.86
CA VAL A 843 -24.55 -7.42 -26.25
C VAL A 843 -25.71 -8.04 -27.01
N ALA A 844 -26.20 -9.22 -26.65
CA ALA A 844 -27.26 -9.89 -27.39
C ALA A 844 -28.56 -9.06 -27.49
N PRO A 845 -29.06 -8.41 -26.41
CA PRO A 845 -30.22 -7.53 -26.51
C PRO A 845 -29.94 -6.30 -27.38
N LEU A 846 -28.72 -5.77 -27.35
CA LEU A 846 -28.32 -4.60 -28.15
C LEU A 846 -28.22 -4.94 -29.64
N ARG A 847 -27.68 -6.13 -29.95
CA ARG A 847 -27.62 -6.67 -31.30
C ARG A 847 -29.03 -6.84 -31.87
N ALA A 848 -29.94 -7.44 -31.10
CA ALA A 848 -31.34 -7.61 -31.49
C ALA A 848 -32.04 -6.26 -31.74
N TYR A 849 -31.79 -5.27 -30.87
CA TYR A 849 -32.30 -3.91 -31.03
C TYR A 849 -31.77 -3.22 -32.29
N TYR A 850 -30.47 -3.34 -32.55
CA TYR A 850 -29.82 -2.78 -33.73
C TYR A 850 -30.37 -3.39 -35.02
N GLU A 851 -30.51 -4.71 -35.08
CA GLU A 851 -31.09 -5.39 -36.25
C GLU A 851 -32.58 -5.04 -36.45
N PHE A 852 -33.34 -4.88 -35.38
CA PHE A 852 -34.74 -4.43 -35.47
C PHE A 852 -34.82 -3.05 -36.11
N ARG A 853 -33.96 -2.11 -35.69
CA ARG A 853 -33.88 -0.75 -36.25
C ARG A 853 -33.46 -0.75 -37.70
N LEU A 854 -32.48 -1.57 -38.07
CA LEU A 854 -32.05 -1.72 -39.46
C LEU A 854 -33.20 -2.18 -40.37
N ARG A 855 -34.11 -3.05 -39.88
CA ARG A 855 -35.24 -3.56 -40.66
C ARG A 855 -36.43 -2.60 -40.75
N ASN A 856 -36.74 -1.89 -39.66
CA ASN A 856 -37.99 -1.12 -39.54
C ASN A 856 -37.82 0.40 -39.67
N GLY A 857 -36.58 0.90 -39.77
CA GLY A 857 -36.30 2.33 -39.80
C GLY A 857 -36.67 3.02 -38.47
N THR A 858 -37.13 4.27 -38.53
CA THR A 858 -37.42 5.11 -37.35
C THR A 858 -38.88 5.05 -36.87
N LYS A 859 -39.82 4.52 -37.67
CA LYS A 859 -41.26 4.47 -37.31
C LYS A 859 -41.59 3.23 -36.47
N GLY A 860 -42.27 3.43 -35.34
CA GLY A 860 -42.78 2.34 -34.49
C GLY A 860 -41.71 1.61 -33.67
N VAL A 861 -40.61 2.29 -33.37
CA VAL A 861 -39.46 1.69 -32.69
C VAL A 861 -39.73 1.55 -31.19
N PRO A 862 -39.55 0.36 -30.59
CA PRO A 862 -39.62 0.18 -29.16
C PRO A 862 -38.45 0.89 -28.45
N PRO A 863 -38.58 1.23 -27.16
CA PRO A 863 -37.45 1.75 -26.39
C PRO A 863 -36.30 0.73 -26.36
N PRO A 864 -35.04 1.18 -26.25
CA PRO A 864 -33.90 0.27 -26.12
C PRO A 864 -34.06 -0.65 -24.90
N PRO A 865 -33.60 -1.91 -24.98
CA PRO A 865 -33.79 -2.87 -23.92
C PRO A 865 -33.09 -2.40 -22.63
N ALA A 866 -33.81 -2.49 -21.51
CA ALA A 866 -33.21 -2.27 -20.19
C ALA A 866 -32.21 -3.40 -19.89
N LEU A 867 -30.94 -3.07 -19.74
CA LEU A 867 -29.92 -4.01 -19.30
C LEU A 867 -29.72 -3.87 -17.79
N ALA A 868 -29.63 -5.00 -17.09
CA ALA A 868 -29.31 -5.02 -15.66
C ALA A 868 -28.01 -4.24 -15.38
N ASP A 869 -27.98 -3.49 -14.29
CA ASP A 869 -26.85 -2.66 -13.88
C ASP A 869 -26.43 -1.56 -14.87
N THR A 870 -27.33 -1.11 -15.75
CA THR A 870 -27.08 0.01 -16.66
C THR A 870 -28.19 1.05 -16.63
N MET A 871 -27.85 2.29 -16.98
CA MET A 871 -28.81 3.26 -17.50
C MET A 871 -28.56 3.45 -18.99
N VAL A 872 -29.61 3.46 -19.78
CA VAL A 872 -29.54 3.68 -21.23
C VAL A 872 -30.19 5.01 -21.56
N ALA A 873 -29.44 5.93 -22.16
CA ALA A 873 -29.97 7.13 -22.78
C ALA A 873 -29.94 6.97 -24.31
N TYR A 874 -31.01 7.41 -24.96
CA TYR A 874 -31.18 7.33 -26.40
C TYR A 874 -31.04 8.72 -27.01
N HIS A 875 -30.25 8.83 -28.08
CA HIS A 875 -30.09 10.07 -28.82
C HIS A 875 -30.23 9.83 -30.34
N ASP A 876 -31.06 10.63 -31.01
CA ASP A 876 -31.10 10.68 -32.47
C ASP A 876 -29.92 11.54 -32.98
N VAL A 877 -29.12 11.01 -33.90
CA VAL A 877 -27.96 11.71 -34.48
C VAL A 877 -28.09 11.78 -36.01
N PRO A 878 -27.46 12.76 -36.70
CA PRO A 878 -27.73 13.02 -38.12
C PRO A 878 -27.59 11.82 -39.07
N ASN A 879 -26.76 10.83 -38.71
CA ASN A 879 -26.48 9.64 -39.52
C ASN A 879 -26.86 8.32 -38.83
N GLY A 880 -27.78 8.36 -37.86
CA GLY A 880 -28.23 7.15 -37.17
C GLY A 880 -28.80 7.43 -35.77
N TYR A 881 -28.44 6.57 -34.82
CA TYR A 881 -28.78 6.79 -33.42
C TYR A 881 -27.60 6.41 -32.54
N GLU A 882 -27.60 6.97 -31.34
CA GLU A 882 -26.61 6.75 -30.30
C GLU A 882 -27.30 6.25 -29.04
N LEU A 883 -26.73 5.23 -28.42
CA LEU A 883 -27.13 4.71 -27.13
C LEU A 883 -25.99 4.96 -26.15
N GLU A 884 -26.24 5.77 -25.13
CA GLU A 884 -25.30 5.98 -24.03
C GLU A 884 -25.65 5.03 -22.88
N TYR A 885 -24.69 4.16 -22.53
CA TYR A 885 -24.79 3.22 -21.42
C TYR A 885 -23.94 3.72 -20.26
N THR A 886 -24.57 4.05 -19.14
CA THR A 886 -23.85 4.26 -17.88
C THR A 886 -23.83 2.94 -17.11
N LEU A 887 -22.64 2.33 -16.99
CA LEU A 887 -22.46 1.08 -16.24
C LEU A 887 -22.40 1.37 -14.73
N ARG A 888 -23.23 0.67 -13.94
CA ARG A 888 -23.35 0.88 -12.48
C ARG A 888 -22.41 0.00 -11.65
N THR A 889 -21.88 -1.08 -12.20
CA THR A 889 -21.04 -2.04 -11.46
C THR A 889 -19.69 -2.28 -12.15
N ILE A 890 -18.62 -2.31 -11.35
CA ILE A 890 -17.24 -2.57 -11.80
C ILE A 890 -17.09 -3.94 -12.52
N PRO A 891 -17.75 -5.04 -12.10
CA PRO A 891 -17.65 -6.33 -12.80
C PRO A 891 -18.17 -6.29 -14.23
N LEU A 892 -19.28 -5.58 -14.49
CA LEU A 892 -19.83 -5.43 -15.83
C LEU A 892 -18.90 -4.58 -16.71
N LEU A 893 -18.35 -3.49 -16.16
CA LEU A 893 -17.35 -2.65 -16.82
C LEU A 893 -16.11 -3.44 -17.26
N SER A 894 -15.55 -4.24 -16.35
CA SER A 894 -14.40 -5.10 -16.67
C SER A 894 -14.76 -6.08 -17.80
N THR A 895 -15.96 -6.65 -17.79
CA THR A 895 -16.43 -7.61 -18.79
C THR A 895 -16.54 -6.96 -20.17
N VAL A 896 -17.15 -5.77 -20.24
CA VAL A 896 -17.31 -4.95 -21.46
C VAL A 896 -15.94 -4.58 -22.05
N ILE A 897 -15.02 -4.05 -21.23
CA ILE A 897 -13.69 -3.63 -21.69
C ILE A 897 -12.86 -4.79 -22.21
N LYS A 898 -12.96 -5.97 -21.58
CA LYS A 898 -12.16 -7.15 -21.98
C LYS A 898 -12.66 -7.75 -23.29
N CYS A 899 -13.98 -7.82 -23.46
CA CYS A 899 -14.58 -8.62 -24.52
C CYS A 899 -15.10 -7.83 -25.71
N LEU A 900 -15.27 -6.50 -25.64
CA LEU A 900 -15.84 -5.73 -26.75
C LEU A 900 -14.79 -4.99 -27.57
N HIS A 901 -15.04 -4.89 -28.87
CA HIS A 901 -14.34 -3.95 -29.73
C HIS A 901 -14.90 -2.55 -29.45
N TYR A 902 -14.13 -1.73 -28.74
CA TYR A 902 -14.42 -0.31 -28.53
C TYR A 902 -13.26 0.56 -29.01
N ARG A 903 -13.54 1.84 -29.24
CA ARG A 903 -12.52 2.86 -29.57
C ARG A 903 -12.53 3.96 -28.53
N SER A 904 -11.35 4.40 -28.12
CA SER A 904 -11.22 5.62 -27.32
C SER A 904 -11.25 6.82 -28.25
N VAL A 905 -12.20 7.73 -28.08
CA VAL A 905 -12.37 8.90 -28.96
C VAL A 905 -12.48 10.15 -28.12
N ASP A 906 -11.71 11.18 -28.49
CA ASP A 906 -11.75 12.47 -27.78
C ASP A 906 -13.11 13.15 -27.97
N GLU A 907 -13.61 13.83 -26.94
CA GLU A 907 -14.92 14.50 -26.96
C GLU A 907 -15.10 15.45 -28.16
N LYS A 908 -14.04 16.18 -28.55
CA LYS A 908 -14.04 17.03 -29.74
C LYS A 908 -14.34 16.26 -31.03
N ASP A 909 -13.78 15.06 -31.16
CA ASP A 909 -13.98 14.22 -32.34
C ASP A 909 -15.37 13.58 -32.34
N LEU A 910 -15.94 13.31 -31.16
CA LEU A 910 -17.35 12.91 -31.02
C LEU A 910 -18.30 14.01 -31.46
N THR A 911 -18.09 15.24 -30.98
CA THR A 911 -18.89 16.40 -31.40
C THR A 911 -18.76 16.66 -32.89
N ALA A 912 -17.54 16.57 -33.44
CA ALA A 912 -17.31 16.73 -34.89
C ALA A 912 -18.02 15.65 -35.72
N ALA A 913 -18.22 14.45 -35.16
CA ALA A 913 -18.99 13.37 -35.77
C ALA A 913 -20.51 13.48 -35.56
N GLY A 914 -20.99 14.51 -34.88
CA GLY A 914 -22.40 14.71 -34.54
C GLY A 914 -22.92 13.75 -33.46
N LEU A 915 -22.03 13.19 -32.64
CA LEU A 915 -22.36 12.35 -31.49
C LEU A 915 -22.42 13.20 -30.21
N ILE A 916 -23.27 12.80 -29.28
CA ILE A 916 -23.67 13.58 -28.09
C ILE A 916 -22.97 13.10 -26.82
N GLY A 917 -22.32 11.94 -26.84
CA GLY A 917 -21.70 11.37 -25.64
C GLY A 917 -20.47 12.11 -25.11
N SER A 918 -20.45 12.33 -23.80
CA SER A 918 -19.35 13.01 -23.09
C SER A 918 -18.44 12.02 -22.35
N ALA A 919 -17.16 12.37 -22.15
CA ALA A 919 -16.34 11.61 -21.22
C ALA A 919 -16.65 12.04 -19.78
N THR A 920 -17.00 11.06 -18.96
CA THR A 920 -17.19 11.13 -17.50
C THR A 920 -18.45 11.83 -16.99
N ASN A 921 -19.31 11.01 -16.36
CA ASN A 921 -20.17 11.45 -15.26
C ASN A 921 -19.44 11.12 -13.94
N TYR A 922 -19.71 11.84 -12.85
CA TYR A 922 -19.18 11.56 -11.49
C TYR A 922 -19.55 10.17 -10.93
N ASN A 923 -20.27 9.34 -11.69
CA ASN A 923 -21.03 8.20 -11.20
C ASN A 923 -20.87 6.90 -12.02
N GLY A 924 -19.93 6.86 -12.96
CA GLY A 924 -19.69 5.68 -13.80
C GLY A 924 -18.99 6.02 -15.10
N ILE A 925 -18.45 4.99 -15.76
CA ILE A 925 -17.89 5.11 -17.11
C ILE A 925 -19.02 4.94 -18.11
N SER A 926 -19.31 5.99 -18.90
CA SER A 926 -20.26 5.92 -20.01
C SER A 926 -19.62 5.22 -21.22
N PHE A 927 -20.34 4.26 -21.81
CA PHE A 927 -20.03 3.68 -23.11
C PHE A 927 -21.07 4.15 -24.11
N LEU A 928 -20.63 4.59 -25.28
CA LEU A 928 -21.51 4.99 -26.36
C LEU A 928 -21.57 3.85 -27.35
N PHE A 929 -22.75 3.54 -27.86
CA PHE A 929 -22.92 2.74 -29.04
C PHE A 929 -23.53 3.64 -30.12
N SER A 930 -22.77 3.89 -31.19
CA SER A 930 -23.28 4.53 -32.39
C SER A 930 -23.62 3.46 -33.41
N SER A 931 -24.80 3.56 -34.03
CA SER A 931 -25.13 2.69 -35.16
C SER A 931 -24.15 2.80 -36.33
N THR A 932 -23.41 3.91 -36.41
CA THR A 932 -22.41 4.19 -37.44
C THR A 932 -21.03 3.72 -36.98
N TYR A 933 -20.59 4.12 -35.78
CA TYR A 933 -19.19 3.93 -35.37
C TYR A 933 -18.96 2.74 -34.39
N GLY A 934 -20.01 2.02 -34.01
CA GLY A 934 -19.94 0.92 -33.05
C GLY A 934 -19.76 1.42 -31.61
N PHE A 935 -19.12 0.62 -30.76
CA PHE A 935 -18.85 1.02 -29.38
C PHE A 935 -17.70 2.03 -29.30
N ILE A 936 -17.97 3.13 -28.60
CA ILE A 936 -17.04 4.23 -28.38
C ILE A 936 -16.94 4.48 -26.88
N LEU A 937 -15.71 4.62 -26.41
CA LEU A 937 -15.38 5.08 -25.08
C LEU A 937 -14.95 6.55 -25.19
N PRO A 938 -15.79 7.50 -24.79
CA PRO A 938 -15.42 8.92 -24.83
C PRO A 938 -14.25 9.18 -23.87
N THR A 939 -13.24 9.92 -24.33
CA THR A 939 -12.13 10.42 -23.50
C THR A 939 -12.07 11.94 -23.50
N THR A 940 -11.82 12.54 -22.34
CA THR A 940 -11.55 13.98 -22.21
C THR A 940 -10.05 14.18 -22.04
N LYS A 941 -9.44 14.96 -22.93
CA LYS A 941 -8.10 15.55 -22.69
C LYS A 941 -8.17 16.82 -21.87
N GLU A 942 -9.33 17.48 -21.80
CA GLU A 942 -9.54 18.68 -21.01
C GLU A 942 -10.08 18.32 -19.62
N LYS A 943 -9.38 18.80 -18.58
CA LYS A 943 -9.90 18.73 -17.22
C LYS A 943 -11.16 19.60 -17.15
N PRO A 944 -12.31 19.09 -16.65
CA PRO A 944 -13.46 19.95 -16.42
C PRO A 944 -13.04 21.11 -15.51
N SER A 945 -13.39 22.33 -15.89
CA SER A 945 -13.20 23.49 -15.02
C SER A 945 -14.05 23.28 -13.77
N PRO A 946 -13.49 23.39 -12.56
CA PRO A 946 -14.25 23.15 -11.35
C PRO A 946 -15.44 24.13 -11.25
N PRO A 947 -16.58 23.71 -10.70
CA PRO A 947 -17.71 24.58 -10.47
C PRO A 947 -17.31 25.78 -9.61
N GLN A 948 -17.87 26.95 -9.93
CA GLN A 948 -17.64 28.16 -9.14
C GLN A 948 -18.64 28.25 -8.00
N TYR A 949 -18.15 28.17 -6.76
CA TYR A 949 -18.96 28.33 -5.55
C TYR A 949 -18.72 29.70 -4.91
N TYR A 950 -19.79 30.31 -4.40
CA TYR A 950 -19.75 31.59 -3.69
C TYR A 950 -19.60 31.36 -2.18
N ALA A 951 -18.93 32.26 -1.46
CA ALA A 951 -18.95 32.22 0.00
C ALA A 951 -20.32 32.69 0.51
N ILE A 952 -20.88 31.99 1.50
CA ILE A 952 -22.15 32.38 2.10
C ILE A 952 -22.05 33.79 2.72
N GLY A 953 -23.04 34.65 2.46
CA GLY A 953 -23.06 36.04 2.93
C GLY A 953 -22.51 37.11 1.95
N ARG A 954 -21.93 36.72 0.80
CA ARG A 954 -21.70 37.67 -0.32
C ARG A 954 -22.99 37.91 -1.10
N ALA A 955 -23.10 39.07 -1.76
CA ALA A 955 -24.27 39.45 -2.56
C ALA A 955 -24.66 38.34 -3.56
N ILE A 956 -25.77 37.66 -3.26
CA ILE A 956 -26.34 36.61 -4.09
C ILE A 956 -26.90 37.27 -5.36
N PRO A 957 -26.87 36.59 -6.52
CA PRO A 957 -27.62 37.05 -7.69
C PRO A 957 -29.06 37.38 -7.31
N LYS A 958 -29.61 38.46 -7.88
CA LYS A 958 -31.01 38.87 -7.65
C LYS A 958 -32.03 37.77 -7.95
N ASP A 959 -31.65 36.81 -8.79
CA ASP A 959 -32.42 35.59 -9.06
C ASP A 959 -31.55 34.36 -8.77
N PRO A 960 -31.78 33.63 -7.66
CA PRO A 960 -31.02 32.41 -7.33
C PRO A 960 -31.33 31.25 -8.29
N PHE A 961 -32.36 31.35 -9.13
CA PHE A 961 -32.71 30.35 -10.15
C PHE A 961 -32.13 30.69 -11.54
N ALA A 962 -31.39 31.78 -11.67
CA ALA A 962 -30.63 32.07 -12.88
C ALA A 962 -29.45 31.12 -13.05
N LEU A 963 -29.02 30.92 -14.30
CA LEU A 963 -27.83 30.15 -14.63
C LEU A 963 -26.59 31.03 -14.59
N THR A 964 -25.47 30.49 -14.11
CA THR A 964 -24.16 31.15 -14.20
C THR A 964 -23.59 31.05 -15.61
N THR A 965 -22.79 32.06 -16.01
CA THR A 965 -21.99 32.04 -17.24
C THR A 965 -20.60 31.43 -17.03
N ALA A 966 -20.38 30.72 -15.91
CA ALA A 966 -19.10 30.11 -15.60
C ALA A 966 -18.72 29.05 -16.66
N PRO A 967 -17.43 28.90 -17.01
CA PRO A 967 -16.97 27.88 -17.96
C PRO A 967 -17.33 26.44 -17.58
N SER A 968 -17.64 26.18 -16.31
CA SER A 968 -18.17 24.89 -15.83
C SER A 968 -19.58 24.59 -16.36
N CYS A 969 -20.37 25.62 -16.68
CA CYS A 969 -21.70 25.48 -17.26
C CYS A 969 -21.63 25.27 -18.78
N SER A 970 -21.25 24.05 -19.18
CA SER A 970 -21.25 23.66 -20.58
C SER A 970 -22.67 23.60 -21.14
N ALA A 971 -22.81 23.67 -22.47
CA ALA A 971 -24.11 23.55 -23.16
C ALA A 971 -24.91 22.31 -22.71
N ARG A 972 -24.22 21.22 -22.36
CA ARG A 972 -24.82 19.98 -21.84
C ARG A 972 -25.51 20.16 -20.48
N TYR A 973 -24.90 20.90 -19.56
CA TYR A 973 -25.50 21.15 -18.24
C TYR A 973 -26.50 22.29 -18.30
N HIS A 974 -26.30 23.25 -19.21
CA HIS A 974 -27.09 24.45 -19.32
C HIS A 974 -28.59 24.17 -19.46
N ASP A 975 -29.01 23.39 -20.47
CA ASP A 975 -30.42 23.16 -20.75
C ASP A 975 -31.11 22.34 -19.65
N ARG A 976 -30.40 21.35 -19.09
CA ARG A 976 -30.92 20.55 -18.00
C ARG A 976 -31.04 21.36 -16.71
N ALA A 977 -30.04 22.17 -16.37
CA ALA A 977 -30.06 23.05 -15.22
C ALA A 977 -31.16 24.11 -15.36
N ALA A 978 -31.38 24.66 -16.56
CA ALA A 978 -32.47 25.59 -16.85
C ALA A 978 -33.83 24.97 -16.49
N ALA A 979 -34.10 23.77 -17.00
CA ALA A 979 -35.34 23.06 -16.76
C ALA A 979 -35.53 22.68 -15.27
N LEU A 980 -34.46 22.24 -14.61
CA LEU A 980 -34.50 21.88 -13.19
C LEU A 980 -34.71 23.09 -12.28
N LEU A 981 -34.01 24.20 -12.50
CA LEU A 981 -34.18 25.41 -11.72
C LEU A 981 -35.59 26.00 -11.90
N ALA A 982 -36.13 25.96 -13.12
CA ALA A 982 -37.52 26.34 -13.37
C ALA A 982 -38.51 25.44 -12.61
N ASN A 983 -38.32 24.12 -12.65
CA ASN A 983 -39.16 23.16 -11.93
C ASN A 983 -39.08 23.35 -10.40
N ILE A 984 -37.87 23.51 -9.84
CA ILE A 984 -37.67 23.78 -8.41
C ILE A 984 -38.39 25.08 -8.02
N ARG A 985 -38.24 26.15 -8.81
CA ARG A 985 -38.91 27.43 -8.56
C ARG A 985 -40.43 27.27 -8.54
N ASP A 986 -40.99 26.57 -9.52
CA ASP A 986 -42.44 26.39 -9.64
C ASP A 986 -43.01 25.54 -8.50
N GLU A 987 -42.34 24.45 -8.14
CA GLU A 987 -42.79 23.57 -7.04
C GLU A 987 -42.64 24.23 -5.66
N LEU A 988 -41.54 24.95 -5.40
CA LEU A 988 -41.38 25.72 -4.16
C LEU A 988 -42.38 26.87 -4.06
N THR A 989 -42.72 27.53 -5.17
CA THR A 989 -43.76 28.57 -5.20
C THR A 989 -45.14 27.99 -4.95
N ARG A 990 -45.45 26.82 -5.54
CA ARG A 990 -46.76 26.19 -5.43
C ARG A 990 -47.01 25.57 -4.05
N ARG A 991 -45.99 24.95 -3.44
CA ARG A 991 -46.15 24.12 -2.24
C ARG A 991 -45.60 24.77 -0.97
N GLY A 992 -44.81 25.84 -1.09
CA GLY A 992 -44.14 26.47 0.03
C GLY A 992 -42.96 25.65 0.58
N LEU A 993 -42.32 26.17 1.64
CA LEU A 993 -41.13 25.57 2.28
C LEU A 993 -41.47 24.78 3.56
N GLU A 994 -42.75 24.68 3.91
CA GLU A 994 -43.21 24.18 5.22
C GLU A 994 -43.45 22.67 5.26
N HIS A 995 -43.61 22.03 4.10
CA HIS A 995 -43.95 20.61 4.01
C HIS A 995 -43.01 19.86 3.06
N PRO A 996 -42.57 18.64 3.43
CA PRO A 996 -41.79 17.80 2.54
C PRO A 996 -42.67 17.32 1.37
N PHE A 997 -42.07 17.20 0.18
CA PHE A 997 -42.73 16.67 -1.00
C PHE A 997 -41.73 15.99 -1.92
N SER A 998 -42.21 15.21 -2.88
CA SER A 998 -41.39 14.46 -3.84
C SER A 998 -41.84 14.80 -5.27
N THR A 999 -40.87 14.95 -6.17
CA THR A 999 -41.07 15.09 -7.62
C THR A 999 -40.38 13.95 -8.36
N ASP A 1000 -40.51 13.87 -9.69
CA ASP A 1000 -39.75 12.87 -10.48
C ASP A 1000 -38.23 13.15 -10.47
N ALA A 1001 -37.79 14.39 -10.19
CA ALA A 1001 -36.39 14.78 -10.27
C ALA A 1001 -35.68 14.88 -8.91
N PHE A 1002 -36.40 15.26 -7.85
CA PHE A 1002 -35.83 15.46 -6.51
C PHE A 1002 -36.90 15.31 -5.41
N ASP A 1003 -36.43 14.95 -4.22
CA ASP A 1003 -37.19 14.96 -2.98
C ASP A 1003 -36.84 16.21 -2.16
N VAL A 1004 -37.84 16.80 -1.51
CA VAL A 1004 -37.72 18.00 -0.68
C VAL A 1004 -37.96 17.62 0.77
N LYS A 1005 -36.96 17.87 1.62
CA LYS A 1005 -37.06 17.73 3.08
C LYS A 1005 -37.00 19.12 3.72
N VAL A 1006 -37.78 19.35 4.75
CA VAL A 1006 -37.82 20.65 5.43
C VAL A 1006 -36.74 20.71 6.51
N GLY A 1007 -35.96 21.79 6.53
CA GLY A 1007 -35.04 22.12 7.62
C GLY A 1007 -35.53 23.36 8.35
N THR A 1008 -35.66 23.26 9.67
CA THR A 1008 -36.02 24.41 10.52
C THR A 1008 -35.03 24.57 11.65
N LYS A 1009 -34.50 25.78 11.79
CA LYS A 1009 -33.83 26.27 13.00
C LYS A 1009 -34.16 27.76 13.12
N ASP A 1010 -34.60 28.17 14.30
CA ASP A 1010 -34.77 29.58 14.67
C ASP A 1010 -35.51 30.45 13.63
N SER A 1011 -36.66 29.97 13.13
CA SER A 1011 -37.66 30.70 12.31
C SER A 1011 -37.33 31.07 10.85
N LEU A 1012 -36.16 30.69 10.30
CA LEU A 1012 -35.93 30.78 8.85
C LEU A 1012 -36.20 29.43 8.18
N PRO A 1013 -37.22 29.30 7.32
CA PRO A 1013 -37.46 28.06 6.60
C PRO A 1013 -36.41 27.89 5.49
N TRP A 1014 -35.79 26.71 5.45
CA TRP A 1014 -35.05 26.24 4.28
C TRP A 1014 -35.44 24.80 3.97
N VAL A 1015 -35.13 24.35 2.77
CA VAL A 1015 -35.38 22.98 2.35
C VAL A 1015 -34.09 22.32 1.89
N TYR A 1016 -34.00 21.00 2.06
CA TYR A 1016 -32.99 20.16 1.45
C TYR A 1016 -33.58 19.51 0.21
N LEU A 1017 -32.87 19.65 -0.90
CA LEU A 1017 -33.16 19.00 -2.17
C LEU A 1017 -32.26 17.78 -2.29
N GLU A 1018 -32.89 16.60 -2.34
CA GLU A 1018 -32.24 15.31 -2.60
C GLU A 1018 -32.56 14.91 -4.03
N PHE A 1019 -31.62 15.11 -4.94
CA PHE A 1019 -31.82 14.79 -6.35
C PHE A 1019 -31.82 13.28 -6.58
N LYS A 1020 -32.83 12.78 -7.29
CA LYS A 1020 -32.94 11.35 -7.66
C LYS A 1020 -31.92 10.96 -8.73
N SER A 1021 -31.44 11.93 -9.48
CA SER A 1021 -30.39 11.80 -10.49
C SER A 1021 -29.17 12.63 -10.10
N GLN A 1022 -27.99 12.00 -10.08
CA GLN A 1022 -26.75 12.73 -9.88
C GLN A 1022 -26.38 13.63 -11.08
N PHE A 1023 -26.89 13.34 -12.28
CA PHE A 1023 -26.74 14.25 -13.41
C PHE A 1023 -27.51 15.55 -13.16
N ASP A 1024 -28.67 15.48 -12.51
CA ASP A 1024 -29.47 16.65 -12.16
C ASP A 1024 -28.76 17.48 -11.09
N LEU A 1025 -28.20 16.83 -10.06
CA LEU A 1025 -27.34 17.50 -9.08
C LEU A 1025 -26.11 18.13 -9.74
N ALA A 1026 -25.43 17.43 -10.66
CA ALA A 1026 -24.25 17.95 -11.34
C ALA A 1026 -24.59 19.12 -12.27
N ALA A 1027 -25.73 19.09 -12.96
CA ALA A 1027 -26.20 20.20 -13.78
C ALA A 1027 -26.41 21.45 -12.92
N ILE A 1028 -27.07 21.30 -11.77
CA ILE A 1028 -27.26 22.39 -10.81
C ILE A 1028 -25.92 22.85 -10.22
N LEU A 1029 -25.00 21.95 -9.86
CA LEU A 1029 -23.69 22.33 -9.31
C LEU A 1029 -22.81 23.11 -10.29
N ASN A 1030 -22.87 22.78 -11.59
CA ASN A 1030 -22.04 23.40 -12.61
C ASN A 1030 -22.63 24.69 -13.20
N CYS A 1031 -23.96 24.80 -13.22
CA CYS A 1031 -24.68 25.91 -13.84
C CYS A 1031 -25.50 26.78 -12.87
N GLY A 1032 -25.70 26.37 -11.63
CA GLY A 1032 -26.42 27.14 -10.62
C GLY A 1032 -25.53 28.11 -9.86
N HIS A 1033 -26.13 29.15 -9.30
CA HIS A 1033 -25.46 30.03 -8.34
C HIS A 1033 -25.55 29.44 -6.95
N ILE A 1034 -24.48 28.76 -6.53
CA ILE A 1034 -24.46 27.99 -5.28
C ILE A 1034 -23.44 28.57 -4.31
N SER A 1035 -23.90 28.81 -3.09
CA SER A 1035 -23.05 29.20 -1.98
C SER A 1035 -22.53 27.97 -1.23
N GLN A 1036 -21.33 28.07 -0.69
CA GLN A 1036 -20.80 27.11 0.26
C GLN A 1036 -20.41 27.84 1.55
N GLY A 1037 -20.64 27.18 2.68
CA GLY A 1037 -20.22 27.66 3.99
C GLY A 1037 -19.83 26.50 4.88
N ASN A 1038 -18.89 26.71 5.80
CA ASN A 1038 -18.64 25.76 6.89
C ASN A 1038 -19.75 25.84 7.95
N ARG A 1039 -19.68 24.98 8.98
CA ARG A 1039 -20.72 24.88 10.01
C ARG A 1039 -20.92 26.20 10.77
N ASP A 1040 -19.86 26.95 11.02
CA ASP A 1040 -19.91 28.22 11.75
C ASP A 1040 -20.48 29.34 10.87
N GLU A 1041 -20.06 29.41 9.61
CA GLU A 1041 -20.56 30.37 8.62
C GLU A 1041 -22.05 30.19 8.36
N LEU A 1042 -22.52 28.95 8.23
CA LEU A 1042 -23.95 28.61 8.11
C LEU A 1042 -24.69 28.89 9.42
N GLY A 1043 -24.09 28.55 10.57
CA GLY A 1043 -24.65 28.82 11.89
C GLY A 1043 -24.87 30.31 12.16
N ASN A 1044 -23.93 31.17 11.74
CA ASN A 1044 -23.99 32.62 11.90
C ASN A 1044 -25.12 33.28 11.10
N VAL A 1045 -25.62 32.62 10.06
CA VAL A 1045 -26.78 33.05 9.28
C VAL A 1045 -28.05 32.24 9.59
N ASN A 1046 -28.05 31.50 10.71
CA ASN A 1046 -29.14 30.64 11.18
C ASN A 1046 -29.56 29.55 10.18
N LEU A 1047 -28.62 28.97 9.44
CA LEU A 1047 -28.83 27.84 8.52
C LEU A 1047 -28.15 26.56 9.02
N GLY A 1048 -28.79 25.41 8.83
CA GLY A 1048 -28.31 24.10 9.28
C GLY A 1048 -27.76 23.18 8.18
N GLY A 1049 -27.20 23.76 7.11
CA GLY A 1049 -26.91 23.10 5.82
C GLY A 1049 -26.38 21.66 5.88
N ALA A 1050 -26.67 20.89 4.83
CA ALA A 1050 -26.21 19.51 4.67
C ALA A 1050 -25.05 19.45 3.67
N ALA A 1051 -24.16 18.47 3.85
CA ALA A 1051 -23.12 18.19 2.87
C ALA A 1051 -23.73 17.55 1.62
N LEU A 1052 -23.02 17.63 0.49
CA LEU A 1052 -23.38 16.89 -0.71
C LEU A 1052 -23.56 15.39 -0.38
N PRO A 1053 -24.57 14.70 -0.95
CA PRO A 1053 -25.34 15.08 -2.15
C PRO A 1053 -26.58 15.96 -1.91
N TYR A 1054 -26.81 16.42 -0.69
CA TYR A 1054 -27.95 17.31 -0.39
C TYR A 1054 -27.61 18.76 -0.76
N LEU A 1055 -28.52 19.41 -1.49
CA LEU A 1055 -28.43 20.84 -1.79
C LEU A 1055 -29.53 21.58 -1.05
N ALA A 1056 -29.19 22.52 -0.20
CA ALA A 1056 -30.19 23.31 0.53
C ALA A 1056 -30.62 24.55 -0.27
N PHE A 1057 -31.85 25.01 -0.06
CA PHE A 1057 -32.36 26.26 -0.60
C PHE A 1057 -33.06 27.09 0.49
N SER A 1058 -32.72 28.37 0.57
CA SER A 1058 -33.41 29.37 1.41
C SER A 1058 -33.75 30.61 0.58
N PRO A 1059 -34.92 31.24 0.76
CA PRO A 1059 -35.26 32.49 0.07
C PRO A 1059 -34.23 33.61 0.29
N ALA A 1060 -33.61 33.66 1.48
CA ALA A 1060 -32.64 34.70 1.82
C ALA A 1060 -31.24 34.41 1.25
N TYR A 1061 -30.88 33.13 1.06
CA TYR A 1061 -29.50 32.72 0.77
C TYR A 1061 -29.32 31.97 -0.56
N GLY A 1062 -30.40 31.74 -1.31
CA GLY A 1062 -30.38 30.94 -2.53
C GLY A 1062 -30.02 29.48 -2.24
N PHE A 1063 -29.35 28.84 -3.20
CA PHE A 1063 -28.86 27.47 -3.06
C PHE A 1063 -27.55 27.42 -2.28
N PHE A 1064 -27.41 26.49 -1.34
CA PHE A 1064 -26.19 26.33 -0.55
C PHE A 1064 -25.94 24.89 -0.08
N PHE A 1065 -24.70 24.59 0.31
CA PHE A 1065 -24.35 23.34 0.98
C PHE A 1065 -23.28 23.54 2.07
N LEU A 1066 -23.20 22.59 3.00
CA LEU A 1066 -22.17 22.55 4.04
C LEU A 1066 -20.84 22.05 3.45
N ARG A 1067 -19.84 22.93 3.46
CA ARG A 1067 -18.45 22.55 3.19
C ARG A 1067 -17.90 21.86 4.44
N LEU A 1068 -17.69 20.54 4.32
CA LEU A 1068 -17.10 19.71 5.36
C LEU A 1068 -15.66 20.10 5.66
#